data_AF-A0A423XN89-F1
#
_entry.id   AF-A0A423XN89-F1
#
_cell.length_a   1.000
_cell.length_b   1.000
_cell.length_c   1.000
_cell.angle_alpha   90.00
_cell.angle_beta   90.00
_cell.angle_gamma   90.00
#
_symmetry.space_group_name_H-M   'P 1'
#
loop_
_entity.id
_entity.type
_entity.pdbx_description
1 polymer ?
#
loop_
_entity_poly.entity_id
_entity_poly.type
_entity_poly.pdbx_seq_one_letter_code
_entity_poly.pdbx_strand_id
1 'polypeptide(L)'
;MASSQPDPWFLKSKFPVFFPSHPALTTPLPEFEAFLKEDAKPTATAESADSAHAVEDNSTIAPDTTIVSDMATTDGVRENLANLTVESVDTPSADVVTQDDPTESTQERAENDGWPGPEDAWGIPEDENPFMKGLLSHSAAPEAGQVGDLENKMWTENGDLAHESTGDVLLDLFTELEDVISGPRLLELLDEAWQMDPESTLKIIFNARSIHLGKASRQTFYRCAGWLAKYHPLTLVANLSWLSRPVIQKKVAKKSDEEEIVFVEHEMAEDDPTRFDVKYGVAHGYWKDLLNLLALHINGKLDVLANPRDILHIEQERKRQKVATTQEAAKELRHHKRDARHDAAVKAFNEDPVYRGLHLTVARLFAAQLKTDLALLRSDKQAAKGQVSLCAKWAPSAFRFHDKHTLIVSSIAEILYPVSTLEGFSDYEEKNTEKRELYLRHARELYRKDVASLRKHLEVVERDLTTKSYENIKYDRIPSIAMNKYSPLFARNDTARFEEYIDKVASGKAQISGATLLPSLLVKTVREARHYSNTSDIGEFFGKRKRGAKDLVNIKMRELEAKVVDGQWETLVQRIRDSGTLENCIAVADVSGSMSGPEFPDGTSPMDSAIGLGLLIAEVTKPPFGGAFITFSDNPQVEKIDLSKGLQEKVNGMESSDWGGSTDFVAVFERLILPMAIENKVRQEDMVKRIFVFSDMHFNPANGASGWTTTSYQRIEKMFHDAGYEMPQLVFWNLAGGRGSRNSVRGRGGRGRGGGRGGAFVAPKPVTEATQGTAIVSGYSQGMLKVFLDSGSFADEDEDEEVAEEVLERVGDDGEVIVEKRKKQRLDPVSILKKAIGHPAYKMLQVVD
;
A
#
# COMPACT_ATOMS: atom_id res chain seq x y z
N MET A 1 -14.65 52.67 36.72
CA MET A 1 -14.67 52.29 35.29
C MET A 1 -14.31 50.81 35.20
N ALA A 2 -15.27 49.94 34.92
CA ALA A 2 -14.96 48.54 34.63
C ALA A 2 -14.34 48.48 33.23
N SER A 3 -13.11 47.99 33.10
CA SER A 3 -12.51 47.76 31.79
C SER A 3 -13.26 46.61 31.11
N SER A 4 -14.04 46.91 30.07
CA SER A 4 -14.59 45.90 29.18
C SER A 4 -13.43 45.12 28.57
N GLN A 5 -13.18 43.90 29.06
CA GLN A 5 -12.24 43.01 28.38
C GLN A 5 -12.80 42.76 26.96
N PRO A 6 -11.98 42.88 25.91
CA PRO A 6 -12.45 42.68 24.55
C PRO A 6 -12.97 41.25 24.42
N ASP A 7 -14.18 41.08 23.88
CA ASP A 7 -14.84 39.75 23.85
C ASP A 7 -13.91 38.69 23.24
N PRO A 8 -13.86 37.48 23.81
CA PRO A 8 -12.95 36.44 23.40
C PRO A 8 -12.96 36.19 21.88
N TRP A 9 -11.76 36.01 21.31
CA TRP A 9 -11.54 35.89 19.87
C TRP A 9 -12.42 34.82 19.19
N PHE A 10 -12.74 33.72 19.91
CA PHE A 10 -13.52 32.60 19.39
C PHE A 10 -15.02 32.93 19.24
N LEU A 11 -15.56 33.88 20.02
CA LEU A 11 -16.92 34.40 19.83
C LEU A 11 -17.02 35.26 18.57
N LYS A 12 -15.95 35.95 18.20
CA LYS A 12 -15.85 36.79 16.99
C LYS A 12 -15.59 35.98 15.70
N SER A 13 -15.37 34.67 15.81
CA SER A 13 -15.08 33.81 14.67
C SER A 13 -16.31 33.66 13.76
N LYS A 14 -16.18 34.02 12.48
CA LYS A 14 -17.21 33.76 11.46
C LYS A 14 -17.20 32.32 10.91
N PHE A 15 -16.46 31.40 11.51
CA PHE A 15 -16.45 30.00 11.10
C PHE A 15 -17.65 29.27 11.71
N PRO A 16 -18.47 28.53 10.94
CA PRO A 16 -19.65 27.84 11.47
C PRO A 16 -19.20 26.68 12.38
N VAL A 17 -19.72 26.65 13.61
CA VAL A 17 -19.39 25.60 14.60
C VAL A 17 -20.58 24.73 15.01
N PHE A 18 -21.79 25.13 14.59
CA PHE A 18 -22.99 24.35 14.83
C PHE A 18 -22.81 22.91 14.32
N PHE A 19 -23.33 21.95 15.08
CA PHE A 19 -23.41 20.56 14.67
C PHE A 19 -24.54 19.91 15.48
N PRO A 20 -25.35 19.02 14.88
CA PRO A 20 -26.38 18.29 15.61
C PRO A 20 -25.80 17.60 16.85
N SER A 21 -26.54 17.65 17.96
CA SER A 21 -26.27 16.73 19.08
C SER A 21 -26.99 15.41 18.82
N HIS A 22 -26.56 14.36 19.52
CA HIS A 22 -27.20 13.05 19.47
C HIS A 22 -27.02 12.32 20.80
N PRO A 23 -28.06 11.71 21.40
CA PRO A 23 -27.95 11.06 22.71
C PRO A 23 -26.83 10.00 22.78
N ALA A 24 -26.63 9.27 21.68
CA ALA A 24 -25.59 8.25 21.54
C ALA A 24 -24.14 8.76 21.73
N LEU A 25 -23.90 10.07 21.79
CA LEU A 25 -22.60 10.64 22.18
C LEU A 25 -22.21 10.28 23.64
N THR A 26 -23.20 10.11 24.53
CA THR A 26 -22.97 9.97 25.97
C THR A 26 -23.62 8.75 26.62
N THR A 27 -24.44 7.96 25.90
CA THR A 27 -25.01 6.70 26.42
C THR A 27 -23.92 5.68 26.80
N PRO A 28 -24.19 4.76 27.76
CA PRO A 28 -23.36 3.59 28.04
C PRO A 28 -23.02 2.77 26.79
N LEU A 29 -21.92 2.01 26.84
CA LEU A 29 -21.46 1.22 25.68
C LEU A 29 -22.49 0.19 25.17
N PRO A 30 -23.18 -0.61 26.03
CA PRO A 30 -24.18 -1.57 25.54
C PRO A 30 -25.38 -0.89 24.86
N GLU A 31 -25.84 0.25 25.38
CA GLU A 31 -26.90 1.05 24.76
C GLU A 31 -26.44 1.68 23.44
N PHE A 32 -25.17 2.07 23.34
CA PHE A 32 -24.57 2.57 22.12
C PHE A 32 -24.48 1.50 21.02
N GLU A 33 -24.09 0.28 21.37
CA GLU A 33 -24.04 -0.86 20.45
C GLU A 33 -25.44 -1.32 20.01
N ALA A 34 -26.42 -1.31 20.92
CA ALA A 34 -27.82 -1.54 20.59
C ALA A 34 -28.34 -0.47 19.61
N PHE A 35 -28.07 0.81 19.87
CA PHE A 35 -28.41 1.91 18.96
C PHE A 35 -27.78 1.71 17.57
N LEU A 36 -26.49 1.35 17.47
CA LEU A 36 -25.85 1.10 16.18
C LEU A 36 -26.55 -0.02 15.40
N LYS A 37 -26.90 -1.12 16.07
CA LYS A 37 -27.64 -2.26 15.47
C LYS A 37 -29.07 -1.92 15.07
N GLU A 38 -29.67 -0.88 15.64
CA GLU A 38 -31.00 -0.39 15.25
C GLU A 38 -30.91 0.62 14.10
N ASP A 39 -29.98 1.57 14.18
CA ASP A 39 -29.77 2.64 13.19
C ASP A 39 -29.24 2.10 11.85
N ALA A 40 -28.49 1.00 11.88
CA ALA A 40 -27.98 0.33 10.67
C ALA A 40 -29.02 -0.55 9.95
N LYS A 41 -30.19 -0.83 10.56
CA LYS A 41 -31.24 -1.62 9.86
C LYS A 41 -31.83 -0.77 8.74
N PRO A 42 -31.96 -1.30 7.51
CA PRO A 42 -32.67 -0.59 6.46
C PRO A 42 -34.12 -0.35 6.91
N THR A 43 -34.55 0.91 6.90
CA THR A 43 -35.91 1.30 7.28
C THR A 43 -36.90 0.66 6.32
N ALA A 44 -37.66 -0.31 6.82
CA ALA A 44 -38.63 -1.13 6.07
C ALA A 44 -39.91 -0.36 5.67
N THR A 45 -39.76 0.84 5.13
CA THR A 45 -40.84 1.74 4.68
C THR A 45 -40.57 2.29 3.28
N ALA A 46 -40.07 1.45 2.38
CA ALA A 46 -39.87 1.76 0.97
C ALA A 46 -40.08 0.55 0.02
N GLU A 47 -40.86 -0.46 0.42
CA GLU A 47 -41.24 -1.58 -0.46
C GLU A 47 -42.77 -1.72 -0.54
N SER A 48 -43.36 -1.10 -1.56
CA SER A 48 -44.66 -1.51 -2.13
C SER A 48 -44.86 -0.94 -3.55
N ALA A 49 -44.07 -1.40 -4.51
CA ALA A 49 -44.35 -1.27 -5.95
C ALA A 49 -43.64 -2.41 -6.70
N ASP A 50 -44.45 -3.29 -7.30
CA ASP A 50 -44.08 -4.61 -7.83
C ASP A 50 -42.84 -4.70 -8.74
N SER A 51 -42.21 -5.88 -8.66
CA SER A 51 -41.33 -6.42 -9.69
C SER A 51 -42.09 -6.69 -11.00
N ALA A 52 -41.65 -6.08 -12.10
CA ALA A 52 -41.96 -6.56 -13.45
C ALA A 52 -40.78 -6.31 -14.40
N HIS A 53 -40.30 -7.37 -15.06
CA HIS A 53 -39.35 -7.24 -16.16
C HIS A 53 -40.02 -6.53 -17.34
N ALA A 54 -39.46 -5.40 -17.77
CA ALA A 54 -39.66 -4.86 -19.11
C ALA A 54 -38.33 -4.29 -19.61
N VAL A 55 -37.80 -4.90 -20.66
CA VAL A 55 -36.75 -4.28 -21.49
C VAL A 55 -37.46 -3.35 -22.46
N GLU A 56 -37.21 -2.05 -22.38
CA GLU A 56 -37.31 -1.21 -23.57
C GLU A 56 -36.41 0.04 -23.47
N ASP A 57 -35.94 0.46 -24.63
CA ASP A 57 -34.86 1.41 -24.86
C ASP A 57 -35.45 2.74 -25.35
N ASN A 58 -35.16 3.85 -24.65
CA ASN A 58 -34.85 5.08 -25.37
C ASN A 58 -34.11 6.13 -24.53
N SER A 59 -33.22 6.84 -25.23
CA SER A 59 -32.65 8.13 -24.86
C SER A 59 -33.69 9.21 -24.46
N THR A 60 -33.46 9.88 -23.33
CA THR A 60 -33.19 11.34 -23.24
C THR A 60 -33.22 11.82 -21.79
N ILE A 61 -32.09 12.38 -21.31
CA ILE A 61 -31.98 13.57 -20.45
C ILE A 61 -30.49 13.95 -20.37
N ALA A 62 -30.21 15.24 -20.26
CA ALA A 62 -28.91 15.83 -20.52
C ALA A 62 -27.84 15.54 -19.45
N PRO A 63 -26.54 15.55 -19.82
CA PRO A 63 -25.45 15.60 -18.86
C PRO A 63 -25.22 17.04 -18.42
N ASP A 64 -25.35 17.34 -17.12
CA ASP A 64 -24.71 18.53 -16.56
C ASP A 64 -24.23 18.30 -15.12
N THR A 65 -22.91 18.29 -14.96
CA THR A 65 -22.14 18.99 -13.91
C THR A 65 -20.66 18.67 -14.14
N THR A 66 -20.16 19.04 -15.32
CA THR A 66 -18.74 18.89 -15.61
C THR A 66 -17.95 19.96 -14.85
N ILE A 67 -16.88 19.53 -14.20
CA ILE A 67 -15.85 20.39 -13.63
C ILE A 67 -15.34 21.37 -14.71
N VAL A 68 -15.57 22.67 -14.53
CA VAL A 68 -14.91 23.70 -15.36
C VAL A 68 -14.33 24.79 -14.45
N SER A 69 -13.05 25.09 -14.69
CA SER A 69 -12.32 26.20 -14.10
C SER A 69 -12.72 27.54 -14.71
N ASP A 70 -12.92 28.56 -13.88
CA ASP A 70 -13.22 29.93 -14.33
C ASP A 70 -12.18 30.48 -15.33
N MET A 71 -12.66 30.94 -16.48
CA MET A 71 -12.11 32.09 -17.19
C MET A 71 -13.26 32.97 -17.67
N ALA A 72 -13.16 34.27 -17.43
CA ALA A 72 -14.28 35.20 -17.52
C ALA A 72 -14.55 35.71 -18.95
N THR A 73 -15.79 36.16 -19.13
CA THR A 73 -16.43 36.66 -20.36
C THR A 73 -15.89 37.99 -20.87
N THR A 74 -15.92 38.18 -22.21
CA THR A 74 -16.21 39.48 -22.85
C THR A 74 -17.18 39.28 -24.02
N ASP A 75 -18.24 40.07 -24.06
CA ASP A 75 -19.31 40.05 -25.07
C ASP A 75 -18.92 40.60 -26.45
N GLY A 76 -19.73 40.25 -27.46
CA GLY A 76 -19.88 40.98 -28.74
C GLY A 76 -18.90 40.54 -29.82
N VAL A 77 -19.33 39.91 -30.91
CA VAL A 77 -20.22 40.49 -31.93
C VAL A 77 -21.05 39.38 -32.59
N ARG A 78 -22.37 39.59 -32.72
CA ARG A 78 -23.20 38.87 -33.71
C ARG A 78 -22.78 39.34 -35.10
N GLU A 79 -22.67 38.43 -36.07
CA GLU A 79 -23.53 38.48 -37.26
C GLU A 79 -23.40 37.25 -38.18
N ASN A 80 -24.56 36.72 -38.56
CA ASN A 80 -24.91 36.21 -39.88
C ASN A 80 -23.98 35.20 -40.58
N LEU A 81 -24.32 33.90 -40.45
CA LEU A 81 -24.46 33.06 -41.66
C LEU A 81 -25.50 31.94 -41.49
N ALA A 82 -26.76 32.32 -41.34
CA ALA A 82 -27.87 31.47 -41.76
C ALA A 82 -28.40 32.03 -43.09
N ASN A 83 -28.09 31.37 -44.21
CA ASN A 83 -28.95 31.42 -45.39
C ASN A 83 -28.62 30.34 -46.43
N LEU A 84 -29.69 29.61 -46.77
CA LEU A 84 -29.97 28.86 -47.99
C LEU A 84 -29.28 27.52 -48.31
N THR A 85 -30.07 26.79 -49.08
CA THR A 85 -30.10 25.35 -49.33
C THR A 85 -30.17 25.08 -50.84
N VAL A 86 -29.93 23.82 -51.23
CA VAL A 86 -30.38 23.14 -52.47
C VAL A 86 -29.56 23.35 -53.76
N GLU A 87 -29.04 22.20 -54.23
CA GLU A 87 -28.92 21.64 -55.60
C GLU A 87 -28.82 22.57 -56.84
N SER A 88 -27.86 22.28 -57.74
CA SER A 88 -28.17 21.57 -59.01
C SER A 88 -26.92 21.22 -59.85
N VAL A 89 -27.11 20.32 -60.82
CA VAL A 89 -26.14 19.75 -61.77
C VAL A 89 -25.75 20.75 -62.88
N ASP A 90 -24.52 20.68 -63.43
CA ASP A 90 -24.21 20.56 -64.88
C ASP A 90 -22.76 20.95 -65.30
N THR A 91 -22.19 20.14 -66.19
CA THR A 91 -20.94 20.35 -66.98
C THR A 91 -21.27 21.04 -68.32
N PRO A 92 -20.37 21.81 -69.01
CA PRO A 92 -19.31 21.19 -69.86
C PRO A 92 -18.04 22.04 -70.24
N SER A 93 -17.04 21.37 -70.85
CA SER A 93 -16.12 21.81 -71.96
C SER A 93 -15.32 23.15 -71.91
N ALA A 94 -14.14 23.34 -72.52
CA ALA A 94 -13.13 22.49 -73.20
C ALA A 94 -11.83 23.33 -73.44
N ASP A 95 -10.92 22.83 -74.30
CA ASP A 95 -9.68 23.45 -74.87
C ASP A 95 -8.44 23.54 -73.95
N VAL A 96 -7.36 22.75 -74.09
CA VAL A 96 -6.43 22.40 -75.21
C VAL A 96 -5.14 23.24 -75.20
N VAL A 97 -3.98 22.55 -75.08
CA VAL A 97 -2.78 22.70 -75.94
C VAL A 97 -1.83 21.50 -75.69
N THR A 98 -1.21 21.02 -76.78
CA THR A 98 -0.23 19.91 -76.91
C THR A 98 1.18 20.32 -76.44
N GLN A 99 2.26 19.51 -76.36
CA GLN A 99 2.62 18.13 -76.75
C GLN A 99 3.72 17.64 -75.74
N ASP A 100 4.56 16.60 -75.86
CA ASP A 100 4.94 15.67 -76.95
C ASP A 100 5.40 14.30 -76.40
N ASP A 101 5.70 13.35 -77.29
CA ASP A 101 6.05 11.92 -77.06
C ASP A 101 7.59 11.68 -77.27
N PRO A 102 8.15 10.47 -77.54
CA PRO A 102 7.70 9.06 -77.43
C PRO A 102 8.64 8.26 -76.47
N THR A 103 8.89 6.94 -76.47
CA THR A 103 8.57 5.68 -77.23
C THR A 103 8.79 4.51 -76.21
N GLU A 104 8.45 3.22 -76.37
CA GLU A 104 7.49 2.39 -77.14
C GLU A 104 7.70 0.93 -76.66
N SER A 105 6.72 0.04 -76.85
CA SER A 105 6.77 -1.38 -76.47
C SER A 105 6.42 -2.27 -77.66
N THR A 106 6.73 -3.57 -77.60
CA THR A 106 6.24 -4.55 -78.59
C THR A 106 5.63 -5.79 -77.92
N GLN A 107 4.32 -5.98 -78.18
CA GLN A 107 3.65 -7.16 -78.78
C GLN A 107 3.86 -8.57 -78.14
N GLU A 108 2.89 -9.50 -78.09
CA GLU A 108 1.52 -9.54 -78.66
C GLU A 108 0.54 -10.52 -77.94
N ARG A 109 -0.71 -10.59 -78.43
CA ARG A 109 -1.88 -11.43 -78.00
C ARG A 109 -1.69 -12.95 -78.28
N ALA A 110 -2.53 -13.91 -77.83
CA ALA A 110 -3.99 -13.89 -77.64
C ALA A 110 -4.58 -14.95 -76.65
N GLU A 111 -5.89 -14.83 -76.43
CA GLU A 111 -6.88 -15.58 -75.63
C GLU A 111 -6.91 -17.14 -75.73
N ASN A 112 -7.31 -17.86 -74.65
CA ASN A 112 -8.62 -18.56 -74.56
C ASN A 112 -8.97 -19.14 -73.14
N ASP A 113 -10.20 -19.65 -72.99
CA ASP A 113 -10.91 -20.00 -71.73
C ASP A 113 -10.60 -21.36 -71.02
N GLY A 114 -10.95 -21.46 -69.73
CA GLY A 114 -11.67 -22.64 -69.16
C GLY A 114 -10.94 -23.65 -68.24
N TRP A 115 -11.51 -23.90 -67.05
CA TRP A 115 -11.22 -25.01 -66.09
C TRP A 115 -11.38 -26.43 -66.70
N PRO A 116 -10.78 -27.54 -66.16
CA PRO A 116 -10.72 -27.91 -64.73
C PRO A 116 -9.49 -28.75 -64.26
N GLY A 117 -9.55 -29.34 -63.05
CA GLY A 117 -8.78 -30.56 -62.67
C GLY A 117 -9.73 -31.75 -62.41
N PRO A 118 -9.35 -32.82 -61.67
CA PRO A 118 -8.03 -33.46 -61.56
C PRO A 118 -8.11 -35.02 -61.58
N GLU A 119 -7.36 -35.74 -62.43
CA GLU A 119 -7.18 -37.21 -62.30
C GLU A 119 -5.77 -37.71 -62.68
N ASP A 120 -5.18 -38.47 -61.76
CA ASP A 120 -4.24 -39.61 -61.84
C ASP A 120 -2.97 -39.66 -62.74
N ALA A 121 -1.86 -39.89 -62.00
CA ALA A 121 -0.83 -40.91 -62.21
C ALA A 121 0.28 -40.75 -63.29
N TRP A 122 1.49 -40.39 -62.82
CA TRP A 122 2.73 -41.15 -63.05
C TRP A 122 3.66 -41.05 -61.81
N GLY A 123 4.00 -42.19 -61.18
CA GLY A 123 5.12 -42.28 -60.21
C GLY A 123 6.46 -42.51 -60.92
N ILE A 124 7.62 -42.72 -60.29
CA ILE A 124 8.05 -43.06 -58.90
C ILE A 124 9.59 -42.74 -58.82
N PRO A 125 10.39 -43.04 -57.78
CA PRO A 125 10.32 -42.84 -56.32
C PRO A 125 11.53 -42.00 -55.75
N GLU A 126 11.69 -42.04 -54.42
CA GLU A 126 12.94 -41.99 -53.61
C GLU A 126 13.39 -40.70 -52.85
N ASP A 127 13.58 -40.92 -51.54
CA ASP A 127 14.41 -40.21 -50.56
C ASP A 127 14.15 -38.75 -50.17
N GLU A 128 12.99 -38.48 -49.56
CA GLU A 128 12.84 -37.37 -48.62
C GLU A 128 13.55 -37.65 -47.28
N ASN A 129 14.69 -36.98 -47.09
CA ASN A 129 15.53 -37.03 -45.89
C ASN A 129 14.71 -36.86 -44.58
N PRO A 130 14.83 -37.78 -43.58
CA PRO A 130 14.13 -37.68 -42.29
C PRO A 130 14.31 -36.35 -41.56
N PHE A 131 15.45 -35.68 -41.76
CA PHE A 131 15.75 -34.35 -41.21
C PHE A 131 14.86 -33.25 -41.81
N MET A 132 14.57 -33.31 -43.11
CA MET A 132 13.68 -32.37 -43.78
C MET A 132 12.21 -32.59 -43.36
N LYS A 133 11.82 -33.85 -43.16
CA LYS A 133 10.50 -34.19 -42.61
C LYS A 133 10.33 -33.63 -41.19
N GLY A 134 11.37 -33.70 -40.35
CA GLY A 134 11.39 -33.10 -39.02
C GLY A 134 11.32 -31.56 -39.02
N LEU A 135 12.04 -30.90 -39.94
CA LEU A 135 12.02 -29.44 -40.10
C LEU A 135 10.66 -28.92 -40.58
N LEU A 136 10.03 -29.61 -41.53
CA LEU A 136 8.71 -29.24 -42.06
C LEU A 136 7.57 -29.57 -41.08
N SER A 137 7.73 -30.55 -40.18
CA SER A 137 6.77 -30.79 -39.09
C SER A 137 6.87 -29.76 -37.96
N HIS A 138 7.91 -28.92 -37.93
CA HIS A 138 8.11 -27.91 -36.88
C HIS A 138 7.42 -26.56 -37.17
N SER A 139 6.97 -26.34 -38.41
CA SER A 139 6.24 -25.14 -38.84
C SER A 139 4.72 -25.31 -38.89
N ALA A 140 4.22 -26.54 -38.74
CA ALA A 140 2.81 -26.84 -38.52
C ALA A 140 2.51 -26.81 -37.01
N ALA A 141 1.49 -26.05 -36.59
CA ALA A 141 1.03 -26.07 -35.20
C ALA A 141 0.53 -27.46 -34.82
N PRO A 142 0.81 -27.96 -33.60
CA PRO A 142 0.35 -29.29 -33.19
C PRO A 142 -1.18 -29.36 -33.17
N GLU A 143 -1.72 -30.44 -33.72
CA GLU A 143 -3.15 -30.72 -33.65
C GLU A 143 -3.61 -30.90 -32.20
N ALA A 144 -4.86 -30.50 -31.91
CA ALA A 144 -5.43 -30.53 -30.57
C ALA A 144 -5.62 -31.98 -30.07
N GLY A 145 -4.59 -32.51 -29.39
CA GLY A 145 -4.45 -33.93 -29.08
C GLY A 145 -4.16 -34.30 -27.62
N GLN A 146 -4.33 -33.36 -26.68
CA GLN A 146 -4.54 -33.58 -25.23
C GLN A 146 -4.60 -32.20 -24.56
N VAL A 147 -5.80 -31.72 -24.23
CA VAL A 147 -5.97 -30.50 -23.45
C VAL A 147 -5.63 -30.83 -22.00
N GLY A 148 -4.34 -30.79 -21.67
CA GLY A 148 -3.89 -30.70 -20.28
C GLY A 148 -4.39 -29.38 -19.71
N ASP A 149 -5.00 -29.44 -18.53
CA ASP A 149 -5.85 -28.39 -17.98
C ASP A 149 -5.26 -26.97 -18.11
N LEU A 150 -5.99 -26.12 -18.84
CA LEU A 150 -5.66 -24.72 -19.11
C LEU A 150 -6.57 -23.75 -18.33
N GLU A 151 -7.51 -24.25 -17.52
CA GLU A 151 -8.56 -23.43 -16.90
C GLU A 151 -8.05 -22.47 -15.80
N ASN A 152 -6.78 -22.59 -15.40
CA ASN A 152 -6.08 -21.64 -14.52
C ASN A 152 -4.64 -21.37 -14.99
N LYS A 153 -4.46 -20.87 -16.22
CA LYS A 153 -3.16 -20.44 -16.76
C LYS A 153 -3.26 -19.16 -17.58
N MET A 154 -2.28 -18.27 -17.41
CA MET A 154 -2.13 -17.03 -18.15
C MET A 154 -0.68 -16.81 -18.60
N TRP A 155 -0.49 -15.92 -19.57
CA TRP A 155 0.84 -15.45 -19.97
C TRP A 155 1.23 -14.19 -19.19
N THR A 156 2.48 -14.10 -18.72
CA THR A 156 3.07 -12.84 -18.21
C THR A 156 3.19 -11.82 -19.34
N GLU A 157 3.41 -10.52 -19.05
CA GLU A 157 3.68 -9.53 -20.12
C GLU A 157 4.96 -9.87 -20.91
N ASN A 158 5.89 -10.57 -20.26
CA ASN A 158 7.14 -11.05 -20.85
C ASN A 158 7.03 -12.42 -21.56
N GLY A 159 5.87 -13.09 -21.48
CA GLY A 159 5.56 -14.29 -22.26
C GLY A 159 5.90 -15.64 -21.61
N ASP A 160 6.13 -15.70 -20.30
CA ASP A 160 6.19 -16.96 -19.54
C ASP A 160 4.80 -17.45 -19.11
N LEU A 161 4.68 -18.74 -18.78
CA LEU A 161 3.45 -19.39 -18.37
C LEU A 161 3.28 -19.37 -16.83
N ALA A 162 2.27 -18.65 -16.36
CA ALA A 162 1.91 -18.49 -14.95
C ALA A 162 0.45 -18.93 -14.69
N HIS A 163 0.04 -18.93 -13.42
CA HIS A 163 -1.37 -19.14 -13.04
C HIS A 163 -2.11 -17.80 -12.94
N GLU A 164 -3.42 -17.82 -13.19
CA GLU A 164 -4.30 -16.63 -13.03
C GLU A 164 -4.76 -16.47 -11.58
N SER A 165 -5.08 -17.59 -10.93
CA SER A 165 -5.44 -17.71 -9.51
C SER A 165 -4.49 -18.67 -8.81
N THR A 166 -4.27 -18.49 -7.51
CA THR A 166 -3.58 -19.49 -6.69
C THR A 166 -4.41 -20.75 -6.44
N GLY A 167 -5.73 -20.70 -6.66
CA GLY A 167 -6.70 -21.74 -6.31
C GLY A 167 -7.48 -21.43 -5.02
N ASP A 168 -6.96 -20.54 -4.17
CA ASP A 168 -7.60 -20.09 -2.93
C ASP A 168 -7.86 -18.58 -2.97
N VAL A 169 -9.10 -18.18 -2.70
CA VAL A 169 -9.55 -16.78 -2.85
C VAL A 169 -8.96 -15.88 -1.75
N LEU A 170 -8.77 -16.41 -0.53
CA LEU A 170 -8.17 -15.66 0.58
C LEU A 170 -6.70 -15.37 0.31
N LEU A 171 -5.98 -16.31 -0.31
CA LEU A 171 -4.60 -16.17 -0.77
C LEU A 171 -4.50 -15.24 -1.98
N ASP A 172 -5.44 -15.28 -2.92
CA ASP A 172 -5.50 -14.32 -4.01
C ASP A 172 -5.76 -12.89 -3.52
N LEU A 173 -6.72 -12.69 -2.62
CA LEU A 173 -6.92 -11.42 -1.92
C LEU A 173 -5.63 -11.02 -1.21
N PHE A 174 -5.07 -11.86 -0.34
CA PHE A 174 -3.86 -11.56 0.42
C PHE A 174 -2.65 -11.18 -0.46
N THR A 175 -2.51 -11.79 -1.64
CA THR A 175 -1.38 -11.53 -2.56
C THR A 175 -1.61 -10.39 -3.55
N GLU A 176 -2.86 -10.03 -3.87
CA GLU A 176 -3.19 -8.90 -4.74
C GLU A 176 -3.46 -7.59 -3.98
N LEU A 177 -3.69 -7.64 -2.66
CA LEU A 177 -4.10 -6.50 -1.82
C LEU A 177 -2.98 -5.46 -1.61
N GLU A 178 -2.61 -4.77 -2.69
CA GLU A 178 -1.58 -3.74 -2.80
C GLU A 178 -2.18 -2.37 -3.19
N ASP A 179 -1.35 -1.33 -3.21
CA ASP A 179 -1.75 0.05 -3.52
C ASP A 179 -2.22 0.27 -4.99
N VAL A 180 -1.98 -0.72 -5.83
CA VAL A 180 -2.05 -0.72 -7.30
C VAL A 180 -3.15 -1.62 -7.88
N ILE A 181 -3.80 -2.44 -7.04
CA ILE A 181 -4.94 -3.27 -7.44
C ILE A 181 -6.08 -2.40 -8.00
N SER A 182 -6.70 -2.85 -9.10
CA SER A 182 -7.81 -2.11 -9.72
C SER A 182 -9.04 -2.01 -8.80
N GLY A 183 -9.92 -1.04 -9.04
CA GLY A 183 -11.22 -0.93 -8.37
C GLY A 183 -12.04 -2.22 -8.48
N PRO A 184 -12.38 -2.67 -9.70
CA PRO A 184 -13.19 -3.86 -9.91
C PRO A 184 -12.60 -5.15 -9.33
N ARG A 185 -11.30 -5.41 -9.52
CA ARG A 185 -10.65 -6.63 -9.01
C ARG A 185 -10.62 -6.68 -7.48
N LEU A 186 -10.46 -5.54 -6.82
CA LEU A 186 -10.55 -5.48 -5.36
C LEU A 186 -11.98 -5.73 -4.85
N LEU A 187 -13.00 -5.29 -5.60
CA LEU A 187 -14.40 -5.55 -5.23
C LEU A 187 -14.71 -7.05 -5.37
N GLU A 188 -14.38 -7.64 -6.52
CA GLU A 188 -14.52 -9.08 -6.80
C GLU A 188 -13.86 -9.94 -5.71
N LEU A 189 -12.57 -9.73 -5.43
CA LEU A 189 -11.84 -10.50 -4.42
C LEU A 189 -12.37 -10.29 -2.99
N LEU A 190 -12.91 -9.11 -2.64
CA LEU A 190 -13.52 -8.90 -1.33
C LEU A 190 -14.89 -9.59 -1.21
N ASP A 191 -15.71 -9.50 -2.26
CA ASP A 191 -17.02 -10.15 -2.32
C ASP A 191 -16.86 -11.69 -2.22
N GLU A 192 -15.95 -12.29 -2.99
CA GLU A 192 -15.68 -13.73 -2.99
C GLU A 192 -15.02 -14.21 -1.69
N ALA A 193 -13.99 -13.51 -1.20
CA ALA A 193 -13.29 -13.89 0.02
C ALA A 193 -14.22 -13.86 1.25
N TRP A 194 -15.13 -12.88 1.32
CA TRP A 194 -16.08 -12.78 2.41
C TRP A 194 -17.12 -13.90 2.40
N GLN A 195 -17.56 -14.36 1.22
CA GLN A 195 -18.46 -15.53 1.15
C GLN A 195 -17.75 -16.83 1.57
N MET A 196 -16.42 -16.89 1.42
CA MET A 196 -15.60 -18.04 1.85
C MET A 196 -15.31 -18.03 3.36
N ASP A 197 -14.74 -16.93 3.87
CA ASP A 197 -14.46 -16.73 5.30
C ASP A 197 -14.44 -15.22 5.64
N PRO A 198 -15.53 -14.70 6.25
CA PRO A 198 -15.59 -13.31 6.74
C PRO A 198 -14.50 -12.95 7.75
N GLU A 199 -14.11 -13.88 8.63
CA GLU A 199 -13.16 -13.62 9.71
C GLU A 199 -11.74 -13.51 9.14
N SER A 200 -11.32 -14.46 8.31
CA SER A 200 -10.04 -14.37 7.61
C SER A 200 -9.99 -13.16 6.67
N THR A 201 -11.07 -12.83 5.97
CA THR A 201 -11.15 -11.63 5.12
C THR A 201 -10.95 -10.34 5.94
N LEU A 202 -11.63 -10.21 7.09
CA LEU A 202 -11.45 -9.09 8.01
C LEU A 202 -10.01 -9.01 8.53
N LYS A 203 -9.39 -10.15 8.88
CA LYS A 203 -7.99 -10.22 9.31
C LYS A 203 -7.01 -9.83 8.19
N ILE A 204 -7.28 -10.22 6.93
CA ILE A 204 -6.49 -9.80 5.75
C ILE A 204 -6.58 -8.28 5.55
N ILE A 205 -7.77 -7.68 5.68
CA ILE A 205 -7.96 -6.22 5.62
C ILE A 205 -7.15 -5.50 6.71
N PHE A 206 -7.16 -6.02 7.95
CA PHE A 206 -6.37 -5.45 9.05
C PHE A 206 -4.87 -5.72 8.91
N ASN A 207 -4.45 -6.85 8.35
CA ASN A 207 -3.06 -7.11 7.99
C ASN A 207 -2.56 -6.10 6.95
N ALA A 208 -3.34 -5.84 5.89
CA ALA A 208 -2.98 -4.83 4.89
C ALA A 208 -2.72 -3.45 5.52
N ARG A 209 -3.49 -3.08 6.55
CA ARG A 209 -3.24 -1.84 7.31
C ARG A 209 -2.06 -1.94 8.28
N SER A 210 -1.81 -3.10 8.88
CA SER A 210 -0.95 -3.26 10.05
C SER A 210 0.47 -2.73 9.82
N ILE A 211 0.87 -1.69 10.57
CA ILE A 211 2.20 -1.06 10.47
C ILE A 211 3.32 -2.00 10.93
N HIS A 212 3.03 -2.90 11.86
CA HIS A 212 4.05 -3.64 12.62
C HIS A 212 4.12 -5.14 12.32
N LEU A 213 3.06 -5.69 11.71
CA LEU A 213 2.88 -7.11 11.40
C LEU A 213 2.48 -7.38 9.94
N GLY A 214 2.10 -6.35 9.17
CA GLY A 214 1.57 -6.53 7.83
C GLY A 214 2.06 -5.49 6.84
N LYS A 215 1.26 -5.22 5.80
CA LYS A 215 1.69 -4.45 4.62
C LYS A 215 1.81 -2.94 4.82
N ALA A 216 1.30 -2.40 5.93
CA ALA A 216 1.26 -0.97 6.23
C ALA A 216 0.56 -0.07 5.17
N SER A 217 -0.17 -0.64 4.20
CA SER A 217 -0.91 0.12 3.19
C SER A 217 -2.11 0.82 3.83
N ARG A 218 -2.20 2.12 3.56
CA ARG A 218 -3.31 2.96 4.01
C ARG A 218 -4.36 3.15 2.94
N GLN A 219 -3.97 3.18 1.67
CA GLN A 219 -4.91 3.45 0.57
C GLN A 219 -5.79 2.24 0.35
N THR A 220 -5.18 1.06 0.28
CA THR A 220 -5.87 -0.21 0.13
C THR A 220 -6.75 -0.50 1.35
N PHE A 221 -6.27 -0.22 2.56
CA PHE A 221 -7.12 -0.27 3.76
C PHE A 221 -8.33 0.67 3.68
N TYR A 222 -8.18 1.93 3.25
CA TYR A 222 -9.34 2.83 3.14
C TYR A 222 -10.32 2.39 2.05
N ARG A 223 -9.87 1.75 0.98
CA ARG A 223 -10.74 1.16 -0.06
C ARG A 223 -11.52 -0.04 0.50
N CYS A 224 -10.86 -0.94 1.23
CA CYS A 224 -11.51 -2.05 1.94
C CYS A 224 -12.46 -1.55 3.05
N ALA A 225 -12.11 -0.48 3.76
CA ALA A 225 -12.99 0.14 4.73
C ALA A 225 -14.22 0.80 4.05
N GLY A 226 -14.11 1.22 2.78
CA GLY A 226 -15.27 1.61 1.96
C GLY A 226 -16.15 0.45 1.54
N TRP A 227 -15.56 -0.70 1.24
CA TRP A 227 -16.30 -1.94 1.05
C TRP A 227 -17.10 -2.32 2.31
N LEU A 228 -16.42 -2.38 3.46
CA LEU A 228 -17.06 -2.66 4.76
C LEU A 228 -18.11 -1.58 5.10
N ALA A 229 -17.84 -0.29 4.90
CA ALA A 229 -18.83 0.76 5.15
C ALA A 229 -20.12 0.60 4.31
N LYS A 230 -20.02 0.00 3.13
CA LYS A 230 -21.14 -0.18 2.19
C LYS A 230 -21.94 -1.47 2.46
N TYR A 231 -21.26 -2.57 2.81
CA TYR A 231 -21.88 -3.90 2.89
C TYR A 231 -21.89 -4.50 4.31
N HIS A 232 -20.93 -4.14 5.16
CA HIS A 232 -20.75 -4.65 6.54
C HIS A 232 -20.45 -3.51 7.55
N PRO A 233 -21.38 -2.52 7.68
CA PRO A 233 -21.11 -1.29 8.41
C PRO A 233 -20.95 -1.51 9.92
N LEU A 234 -21.65 -2.48 10.52
CA LEU A 234 -21.50 -2.77 11.95
C LEU A 234 -20.13 -3.39 12.24
N THR A 235 -19.67 -4.27 11.35
CA THR A 235 -18.34 -4.88 11.41
C THR A 235 -17.25 -3.84 11.25
N LEU A 236 -17.40 -2.85 10.35
CA LEU A 236 -16.46 -1.73 10.30
C LEU A 236 -16.41 -0.97 11.62
N VAL A 237 -17.58 -0.59 12.15
CA VAL A 237 -17.70 0.26 13.35
C VAL A 237 -17.13 -0.44 14.59
N ALA A 238 -17.47 -1.71 14.82
CA ALA A 238 -17.01 -2.50 15.96
C ALA A 238 -15.47 -2.58 16.02
N ASN A 239 -14.81 -2.72 14.87
CA ASN A 239 -13.36 -2.93 14.79
C ASN A 239 -12.54 -1.63 14.74
N LEU A 240 -13.15 -0.44 14.69
CA LEU A 240 -12.41 0.84 14.62
C LEU A 240 -11.42 1.05 15.77
N SER A 241 -11.73 0.57 16.97
CA SER A 241 -10.88 0.77 18.15
C SER A 241 -9.48 0.14 17.98
N TRP A 242 -9.38 -0.98 17.27
CA TRP A 242 -8.14 -1.74 17.07
C TRP A 242 -7.13 -1.03 16.15
N LEU A 243 -7.55 0.04 15.46
CA LEU A 243 -6.63 0.95 14.76
C LEU A 243 -5.81 1.84 15.69
N SER A 244 -6.21 2.01 16.96
CA SER A 244 -5.52 2.89 17.92
C SER A 244 -5.12 2.25 19.25
N ARG A 245 -5.66 1.07 19.61
CA ARG A 245 -5.32 0.34 20.84
C ARG A 245 -3.96 -0.39 20.76
N PRO A 246 -3.21 -0.50 21.88
CA PRO A 246 -1.84 -1.02 21.92
C PRO A 246 -1.78 -2.56 21.94
N VAL A 247 -2.34 -3.21 20.93
CA VAL A 247 -2.58 -4.67 20.90
C VAL A 247 -1.41 -5.51 20.37
N ILE A 248 -0.40 -4.89 19.77
CA ILE A 248 0.78 -5.57 19.20
C ILE A 248 1.95 -5.40 20.17
N GLN A 249 2.51 -6.51 20.68
CA GLN A 249 3.67 -6.45 21.55
C GLN A 249 4.90 -5.90 20.81
N LYS A 250 5.62 -4.98 21.47
CA LYS A 250 6.96 -4.59 21.05
C LYS A 250 7.98 -5.39 21.86
N LYS A 251 8.77 -6.26 21.22
CA LYS A 251 9.99 -6.80 21.85
C LYS A 251 10.88 -5.61 22.22
N VAL A 252 11.07 -5.36 23.52
CA VAL A 252 12.00 -4.38 24.07
C VAL A 252 13.07 -5.17 24.78
N ALA A 253 14.34 -4.89 24.52
CA ALA A 253 15.43 -5.52 25.25
C ALA A 253 15.23 -5.33 26.76
N LYS A 254 15.09 -6.44 27.51
CA LYS A 254 15.04 -6.40 28.98
C LYS A 254 16.29 -5.68 29.46
N LYS A 255 16.15 -4.46 29.97
CA LYS A 255 17.16 -3.92 30.88
C LYS A 255 17.09 -4.77 32.13
N SER A 256 18.24 -5.30 32.56
CA SER A 256 18.34 -5.96 33.85
C SER A 256 17.88 -5.00 34.95
N ASP A 257 17.26 -5.57 35.98
CA ASP A 257 16.96 -4.93 37.27
C ASP A 257 15.77 -3.96 37.35
N GLU A 258 14.69 -4.21 36.60
CA GLU A 258 13.34 -3.81 37.06
C GLU A 258 12.45 -5.05 37.22
N GLU A 259 11.81 -5.14 38.39
CA GLU A 259 11.05 -6.31 38.83
C GLU A 259 9.98 -6.72 37.82
N GLU A 260 9.95 -8.02 37.50
CA GLU A 260 8.91 -8.64 36.70
C GLU A 260 7.63 -8.69 37.54
N ILE A 261 6.90 -7.56 37.56
CA ILE A 261 5.57 -7.49 38.14
C ILE A 261 4.68 -8.42 37.33
N VAL A 262 4.58 -9.66 37.81
CA VAL A 262 3.52 -10.60 37.45
C VAL A 262 2.22 -9.86 37.67
N PHE A 263 1.52 -9.55 36.57
CA PHE A 263 0.12 -9.17 36.69
C PHE A 263 -0.59 -10.40 37.23
N VAL A 264 -1.07 -10.30 38.47
CA VAL A 264 -2.14 -11.17 38.93
C VAL A 264 -3.26 -10.97 37.93
N GLU A 265 -3.60 -12.03 37.20
CA GLU A 265 -4.82 -12.09 36.41
C GLU A 265 -5.99 -11.77 37.35
N HIS A 266 -6.43 -10.51 37.33
CA HIS A 266 -7.84 -10.28 37.61
C HIS A 266 -8.59 -10.95 36.46
N GLU A 267 -9.60 -11.72 36.78
CA GLU A 267 -10.59 -12.20 35.81
C GLU A 267 -11.29 -10.97 35.21
N MET A 268 -10.68 -10.43 34.15
CA MET A 268 -11.27 -9.36 33.35
C MET A 268 -12.46 -9.97 32.63
N ALA A 269 -13.61 -9.31 32.68
CA ALA A 269 -14.80 -9.78 31.98
C ALA A 269 -14.47 -10.02 30.50
N GLU A 270 -15.04 -11.08 29.90
CA GLU A 270 -14.77 -11.44 28.49
C GLU A 270 -15.09 -10.28 27.52
N ASP A 271 -16.00 -9.40 27.92
CA ASP A 271 -16.41 -8.21 27.17
C ASP A 271 -15.48 -6.99 27.32
N ASP A 272 -14.49 -7.00 28.24
CA ASP A 272 -13.59 -5.85 28.41
C ASP A 272 -12.54 -5.78 27.29
N PRO A 273 -12.56 -4.75 26.41
CA PRO A 273 -11.61 -4.68 25.30
C PRO A 273 -10.16 -4.43 25.75
N THR A 274 -9.91 -4.05 27.00
CA THR A 274 -8.56 -3.91 27.56
C THR A 274 -7.85 -5.25 27.77
N ARG A 275 -8.55 -6.41 27.73
CA ARG A 275 -7.92 -7.74 27.81
C ARG A 275 -6.94 -8.04 26.68
N PHE A 276 -7.04 -7.31 25.57
CA PHE A 276 -6.13 -7.42 24.42
C PHE A 276 -5.02 -6.34 24.40
N ASP A 277 -5.01 -5.41 25.35
CA ASP A 277 -3.99 -4.35 25.40
C ASP A 277 -2.68 -4.91 25.96
N VAL A 278 -1.57 -4.67 25.25
CA VAL A 278 -0.24 -5.13 25.65
C VAL A 278 0.54 -3.99 26.31
N LYS A 279 1.24 -4.30 27.42
CA LYS A 279 2.14 -3.35 28.09
C LYS A 279 3.25 -2.89 27.13
N TYR A 280 3.35 -1.59 26.91
CA TYR A 280 4.21 -0.96 25.88
C TYR A 280 3.91 -1.38 24.42
N GLY A 281 2.69 -1.88 24.17
CA GLY A 281 2.24 -2.28 22.85
C GLY A 281 2.03 -1.12 21.86
N VAL A 282 1.82 -1.49 20.60
CA VAL A 282 1.54 -0.59 19.47
C VAL A 282 0.28 -1.04 18.73
N ALA A 283 -0.31 -0.16 17.92
CA ALA A 283 -1.57 -0.41 17.22
C ALA A 283 -1.35 -0.84 15.75
N HIS A 284 -2.35 -1.47 15.13
CA HIS A 284 -2.32 -1.76 13.68
C HIS A 284 -2.22 -0.49 12.84
N GLY A 285 -2.91 0.57 13.26
CA GLY A 285 -2.97 1.84 12.56
C GLY A 285 -2.51 3.01 13.42
N TYR A 286 -3.17 4.15 13.25
CA TYR A 286 -3.05 5.29 14.14
C TYR A 286 -4.39 6.05 14.27
N TRP A 287 -4.52 6.86 15.31
CA TRP A 287 -5.69 7.73 15.56
C TRP A 287 -6.16 8.59 14.36
N LYS A 288 -5.24 9.01 13.47
CA LYS A 288 -5.59 9.76 12.26
C LYS A 288 -6.34 8.91 11.20
N ASP A 289 -6.28 7.58 11.23
CA ASP A 289 -7.05 6.74 10.30
C ASP A 289 -8.55 6.94 10.51
N LEU A 290 -8.99 6.93 11.76
CA LEU A 290 -10.37 7.24 12.18
C LEU A 290 -10.88 8.55 11.56
N LEU A 291 -10.07 9.62 11.65
CA LEU A 291 -10.42 10.92 11.08
C LEU A 291 -10.38 10.94 9.54
N ASN A 292 -9.51 10.14 8.94
CA ASN A 292 -9.42 10.01 7.48
C ASN A 292 -10.64 9.28 6.92
N LEU A 293 -11.13 8.21 7.57
CA LEU A 293 -12.35 7.50 7.18
C LEU A 293 -13.56 8.46 7.12
N LEU A 294 -13.80 9.24 8.17
CA LEU A 294 -14.86 10.26 8.19
C LEU A 294 -14.70 11.30 7.06
N ALA A 295 -13.48 11.78 6.82
CA ALA A 295 -13.22 12.77 5.79
C ALA A 295 -13.42 12.20 4.37
N LEU A 296 -13.14 10.91 4.15
CA LEU A 296 -13.39 10.22 2.90
C LEU A 296 -14.89 10.00 2.66
N HIS A 297 -15.62 9.55 3.70
CA HIS A 297 -17.06 9.23 3.60
C HIS A 297 -17.89 10.43 3.13
N ILE A 298 -17.78 11.57 3.82
CA ILE A 298 -18.51 12.82 3.49
C ILE A 298 -18.21 13.33 2.07
N ASN A 299 -17.05 12.96 1.51
CA ASN A 299 -16.62 13.42 0.20
C ASN A 299 -16.91 12.38 -0.90
N GLY A 300 -17.62 11.28 -0.60
CA GLY A 300 -17.91 10.20 -1.54
C GLY A 300 -16.65 9.45 -2.01
N LYS A 301 -15.64 9.33 -1.12
CA LYS A 301 -14.33 8.73 -1.41
C LYS A 301 -13.96 7.59 -0.45
N LEU A 302 -14.88 7.15 0.39
CA LEU A 302 -14.76 5.92 1.18
C LEU A 302 -15.46 4.79 0.41
N ASP A 303 -14.85 4.36 -0.69
CA ASP A 303 -15.39 3.37 -1.63
C ASP A 303 -14.23 2.60 -2.29
N VAL A 304 -14.49 1.37 -2.74
CA VAL A 304 -13.50 0.46 -3.36
C VAL A 304 -12.93 0.99 -4.67
N LEU A 305 -13.78 1.67 -5.45
CA LEU A 305 -13.48 2.21 -6.78
C LEU A 305 -12.91 3.65 -6.68
N ALA A 306 -13.07 4.31 -5.53
CA ALA A 306 -12.55 5.65 -5.30
C ALA A 306 -11.04 5.65 -5.00
N ASN A 307 -10.38 6.77 -5.31
CA ASN A 307 -9.00 7.03 -4.91
C ASN A 307 -8.98 7.92 -3.64
N PRO A 308 -8.53 7.42 -2.48
CA PRO A 308 -8.50 8.22 -1.26
C PRO A 308 -7.52 9.41 -1.31
N ARG A 309 -6.58 9.41 -2.26
CA ARG A 309 -5.60 10.49 -2.46
C ARG A 309 -6.24 11.81 -2.89
N ASP A 310 -7.36 11.75 -3.62
CA ASP A 310 -8.15 12.91 -4.10
C ASP A 310 -8.46 13.92 -2.98
N ILE A 311 -8.60 13.43 -1.74
CA ILE A 311 -8.92 14.23 -0.56
C ILE A 311 -7.75 14.30 0.42
N LEU A 312 -7.04 13.18 0.67
CA LEU A 312 -6.03 13.09 1.72
C LEU A 312 -4.64 13.60 1.31
N HIS A 313 -4.30 13.54 0.02
CA HIS A 313 -2.97 13.88 -0.51
C HIS A 313 -3.11 14.72 -1.78
N ILE A 314 -3.80 15.87 -1.67
CA ILE A 314 -3.83 16.88 -2.73
C ILE A 314 -2.41 17.44 -2.88
N GLU A 315 -1.71 17.02 -3.92
CA GLU A 315 -0.44 17.63 -4.29
C GLU A 315 -0.63 19.12 -4.53
N GLN A 316 0.23 19.94 -3.92
CA GLN A 316 0.32 21.34 -4.30
C GLN A 316 1.00 21.43 -5.66
N GLU A 317 0.19 21.43 -6.73
CA GLU A 317 0.62 21.75 -8.09
C GLU A 317 1.57 22.96 -8.06
N ARG A 318 2.87 22.68 -8.21
CA ARG A 318 3.95 23.69 -8.08
C ARG A 318 3.86 24.80 -9.14
N LYS A 319 2.96 24.62 -10.11
CA LYS A 319 2.66 25.49 -11.25
C LYS A 319 1.17 25.83 -11.39
N ARG A 320 0.42 26.03 -10.30
CA ARG A 320 -0.89 26.71 -10.44
C ARG A 320 -0.66 28.06 -11.10
N GLN A 321 -1.17 28.22 -12.33
CA GLN A 321 -1.28 29.52 -12.96
C GLN A 321 -2.04 30.42 -11.98
N LYS A 322 -1.45 31.57 -11.63
CA LYS A 322 -2.10 32.54 -10.76
C LYS A 322 -3.24 33.18 -11.55
N VAL A 323 -4.42 32.59 -11.48
CA VAL A 323 -5.66 33.23 -11.93
C VAL A 323 -5.74 34.57 -11.20
N ALA A 324 -5.93 35.65 -11.96
CA ALA A 324 -5.93 37.02 -11.45
C ALA A 324 -7.27 37.35 -10.76
N THR A 325 -7.55 36.64 -9.68
CA THR A 325 -8.76 36.80 -8.87
C THR A 325 -8.58 37.92 -7.83
N THR A 326 -9.61 38.74 -7.63
CA THR A 326 -9.59 39.76 -6.57
C THR A 326 -9.49 39.12 -5.18
N GLN A 327 -8.93 39.84 -4.20
CA GLN A 327 -8.81 39.35 -2.83
C GLN A 327 -10.16 39.01 -2.20
N GLU A 328 -11.22 39.72 -2.61
CA GLU A 328 -12.60 39.57 -2.14
C GLU A 328 -13.26 38.33 -2.73
N ALA A 329 -13.25 38.14 -4.06
CA ALA A 329 -13.76 36.92 -4.68
C ALA A 329 -13.03 35.67 -4.18
N ALA A 330 -11.71 35.75 -3.98
CA ALA A 330 -10.94 34.65 -3.37
C ALA A 330 -11.32 34.38 -1.90
N LYS A 331 -11.84 35.37 -1.17
CA LYS A 331 -12.34 35.23 0.21
C LYS A 331 -13.75 34.66 0.24
N GLU A 332 -14.62 35.10 -0.67
CA GLU A 332 -15.98 34.59 -0.84
C GLU A 332 -15.97 33.12 -1.27
N LEU A 333 -15.15 32.74 -2.25
CA LEU A 333 -14.98 31.34 -2.65
C LEU A 333 -14.51 30.45 -1.48
N ARG A 334 -13.66 30.98 -0.58
CA ARG A 334 -13.25 30.28 0.65
C ARG A 334 -14.36 30.18 1.70
N HIS A 335 -15.28 31.14 1.75
CA HIS A 335 -16.46 31.07 2.62
C HIS A 335 -17.47 30.08 2.06
N HIS A 336 -17.87 30.22 0.79
CA HIS A 336 -18.79 29.30 0.12
C HIS A 336 -18.32 27.84 0.22
N LYS A 337 -17.04 27.56 -0.07
CA LYS A 337 -16.45 26.21 0.07
C LYS A 337 -16.41 25.70 1.52
N ARG A 338 -16.40 26.58 2.52
CA ARG A 338 -16.46 26.22 3.94
C ARG A 338 -17.90 25.92 4.35
N ASP A 339 -18.84 26.73 3.89
CA ASP A 339 -20.25 26.65 4.27
C ASP A 339 -20.89 25.42 3.61
N ALA A 340 -20.67 25.19 2.31
CA ALA A 340 -21.09 23.97 1.63
C ALA A 340 -20.54 22.67 2.25
N ARG A 341 -19.35 22.71 2.90
CA ARG A 341 -18.80 21.56 3.64
C ARG A 341 -19.44 21.36 5.01
N HIS A 342 -19.81 22.45 5.67
CA HIS A 342 -20.57 22.41 6.91
C HIS A 342 -21.96 21.81 6.63
N ASP A 343 -22.64 22.30 5.60
CA ASP A 343 -23.95 21.79 5.17
C ASP A 343 -23.87 20.30 4.80
N ALA A 344 -22.86 19.89 4.03
CA ALA A 344 -22.64 18.47 3.70
C ALA A 344 -22.40 17.59 4.94
N ALA A 345 -21.63 18.07 5.93
CA ALA A 345 -21.36 17.31 7.16
C ALA A 345 -22.59 17.20 8.06
N VAL A 346 -23.40 18.26 8.17
CA VAL A 346 -24.66 18.26 8.92
C VAL A 346 -25.69 17.37 8.22
N LYS A 347 -25.80 17.47 6.89
CA LYS A 347 -26.66 16.62 6.07
C LYS A 347 -26.33 15.15 6.24
N ALA A 348 -25.06 14.77 6.04
CA ALA A 348 -24.61 13.38 6.20
C ALA A 348 -24.89 12.85 7.61
N PHE A 349 -24.67 13.63 8.67
CA PHE A 349 -24.94 13.18 10.04
C PHE A 349 -26.43 12.87 10.29
N ASN A 350 -27.33 13.65 9.69
CA ASN A 350 -28.77 13.46 9.85
C ASN A 350 -29.33 12.36 8.94
N GLU A 351 -28.85 12.26 7.69
CA GLU A 351 -29.46 11.43 6.65
C GLU A 351 -28.78 10.07 6.43
N ASP A 352 -27.49 9.92 6.77
CA ASP A 352 -26.70 8.70 6.50
C ASP A 352 -26.37 7.97 7.83
N PRO A 353 -27.02 6.81 8.11
CA PRO A 353 -26.76 6.04 9.33
C PRO A 353 -25.33 5.50 9.44
N VAL A 354 -24.70 5.14 8.31
CA VAL A 354 -23.32 4.64 8.31
C VAL A 354 -22.37 5.76 8.71
N TYR A 355 -22.52 6.94 8.10
CA TYR A 355 -21.72 8.11 8.48
C TYR A 355 -21.97 8.51 9.94
N ARG A 356 -23.22 8.51 10.39
CA ARG A 356 -23.59 8.83 11.78
C ARG A 356 -22.95 7.86 12.76
N GLY A 357 -23.06 6.55 12.54
CA GLY A 357 -22.44 5.51 13.36
C GLY A 357 -20.91 5.63 13.42
N LEU A 358 -20.26 5.84 12.27
CA LEU A 358 -18.82 6.12 12.20
C LEU A 358 -18.45 7.39 12.97
N HIS A 359 -19.15 8.50 12.76
CA HIS A 359 -18.87 9.78 13.40
C HIS A 359 -18.99 9.70 14.92
N LEU A 360 -20.09 9.10 15.43
CA LEU A 360 -20.33 8.91 16.85
C LEU A 360 -19.25 8.04 17.49
N THR A 361 -18.90 6.92 16.86
CA THR A 361 -17.87 6.00 17.37
C THR A 361 -16.50 6.67 17.44
N VAL A 362 -16.10 7.37 16.38
CA VAL A 362 -14.83 8.12 16.36
C VAL A 362 -14.82 9.24 17.40
N ALA A 363 -15.92 9.98 17.57
CA ALA A 363 -16.03 11.01 18.60
C ALA A 363 -15.86 10.42 20.01
N ARG A 364 -16.54 9.30 20.31
CA ARG A 364 -16.45 8.58 21.59
C ARG A 364 -15.04 8.06 21.86
N LEU A 365 -14.39 7.44 20.88
CA LEU A 365 -13.00 6.95 21.00
C LEU A 365 -12.03 8.10 21.35
N PHE A 366 -12.08 9.21 20.62
CA PHE A 366 -11.22 10.36 20.91
C PHE A 366 -11.52 10.98 22.27
N ALA A 367 -12.80 11.18 22.62
CA ALA A 367 -13.18 11.78 23.89
C ALA A 367 -12.79 10.91 25.09
N ALA A 368 -12.97 9.59 25.02
CA ALA A 368 -12.59 8.65 26.06
C ALA A 368 -11.08 8.70 26.34
N GLN A 369 -10.24 8.57 25.31
CA GLN A 369 -8.78 8.60 25.49
C GLN A 369 -8.29 9.99 25.93
N LEU A 370 -8.84 11.08 25.39
CA LEU A 370 -8.47 12.42 25.82
C LEU A 370 -8.85 12.69 27.29
N LYS A 371 -9.98 12.16 27.76
CA LYS A 371 -10.38 12.25 29.18
C LYS A 371 -9.36 11.57 30.10
N THR A 372 -8.92 10.36 29.74
CA THR A 372 -7.85 9.63 30.44
C THR A 372 -6.53 10.39 30.40
N ASP A 373 -6.10 10.83 29.21
CA ASP A 373 -4.86 11.59 29.02
C ASP A 373 -4.85 12.90 29.84
N LEU A 374 -5.99 13.60 29.94
CA LEU A 374 -6.13 14.81 30.76
C LEU A 374 -6.09 14.53 32.26
N ALA A 375 -6.69 13.42 32.72
CA ALA A 375 -6.58 13.01 34.11
C ALA A 375 -5.13 12.67 34.49
N LEU A 376 -4.41 11.96 33.61
CA LEU A 376 -2.98 11.66 33.77
C LEU A 376 -2.12 12.92 33.77
N LEU A 377 -2.38 13.88 32.86
CA LEU A 377 -1.65 15.15 32.80
C LEU A 377 -1.88 16.04 34.03
N ARG A 378 -3.12 16.05 34.56
CA ARG A 378 -3.52 16.86 35.72
C ARG A 378 -3.16 16.21 37.06
N SER A 379 -2.75 14.95 37.07
CA SER A 379 -2.29 14.25 38.29
C SER A 379 -1.04 14.93 38.87
N ASP A 380 -0.95 14.98 40.20
CA ASP A 380 0.28 15.42 40.88
C ASP A 380 1.45 14.43 40.71
N LYS A 381 1.14 13.15 40.42
CA LYS A 381 2.15 12.09 40.26
C LYS A 381 2.88 12.23 38.93
N GLN A 382 4.17 12.57 38.97
CA GLN A 382 5.00 12.69 37.76
C GLN A 382 5.06 11.40 36.92
N ALA A 383 4.99 10.22 37.56
CA ALA A 383 4.91 8.93 36.87
C ALA A 383 3.65 8.78 36.01
N ALA A 384 2.49 9.28 36.48
CA ALA A 384 1.23 9.22 35.72
C ALA A 384 1.32 10.07 34.44
N LYS A 385 2.00 11.22 34.48
CA LYS A 385 2.26 12.05 33.29
C LYS A 385 3.09 11.32 32.24
N GLY A 386 3.92 10.35 32.63
CA GLY A 386 4.64 9.48 31.70
C GLY A 386 3.75 8.53 30.88
N GLN A 387 2.50 8.32 31.30
CA GLN A 387 1.55 7.39 30.67
C GLN A 387 0.58 8.07 29.68
N VAL A 388 0.69 9.39 29.48
CA VAL A 388 -0.17 10.15 28.54
C VAL A 388 -0.01 9.61 27.12
N SER A 389 -1.11 9.25 26.47
CA SER A 389 -1.09 8.61 25.15
C SER A 389 -0.74 9.56 24.01
N LEU A 390 -0.50 9.00 22.82
CA LEU A 390 -0.32 9.77 21.59
C LEU A 390 -1.64 10.25 20.94
N CYS A 391 -2.80 10.04 21.56
CA CYS A 391 -4.10 10.47 21.03
C CYS A 391 -4.11 11.97 20.71
N ALA A 392 -3.69 12.80 21.65
CA ALA A 392 -3.65 14.26 21.50
C ALA A 392 -2.74 14.75 20.35
N LYS A 393 -1.73 13.98 19.94
CA LYS A 393 -0.93 14.29 18.74
C LYS A 393 -1.84 14.36 17.52
N TRP A 394 -2.67 13.35 17.34
CA TRP A 394 -3.54 13.15 16.19
C TRP A 394 -4.92 13.80 16.29
N ALA A 395 -5.35 14.17 17.50
CA ALA A 395 -6.65 14.79 17.77
C ALA A 395 -6.98 15.95 16.79
N PRO A 396 -8.21 16.00 16.24
CA PRO A 396 -8.55 16.95 15.18
C PRO A 396 -8.39 18.39 15.67
N SER A 397 -7.71 19.23 14.88
CA SER A 397 -7.51 20.64 15.26
C SER A 397 -8.62 21.49 14.68
N ALA A 398 -9.25 22.33 15.51
CA ALA A 398 -10.31 23.24 15.09
C ALA A 398 -9.89 24.07 13.86
N PHE A 399 -10.79 24.14 12.88
CA PHE A 399 -10.65 24.88 11.62
C PHE A 399 -9.50 24.38 10.71
N ARG A 400 -8.98 23.16 10.95
CA ARG A 400 -7.99 22.47 10.09
C ARG A 400 -8.66 21.33 9.29
N PHE A 401 -7.86 20.56 8.57
CA PHE A 401 -8.32 19.61 7.53
C PHE A 401 -9.52 18.75 7.96
N HIS A 402 -9.37 17.90 8.97
CA HIS A 402 -10.45 16.98 9.38
C HIS A 402 -11.69 17.72 9.88
N ASP A 403 -11.55 18.70 10.78
CA ASP A 403 -12.68 19.48 11.31
C ASP A 403 -13.40 20.29 10.22
N LYS A 404 -12.69 20.77 9.19
CA LYS A 404 -13.28 21.45 8.02
C LYS A 404 -14.14 20.55 7.11
N HIS A 405 -13.99 19.23 7.22
CA HIS A 405 -14.78 18.27 6.45
C HIS A 405 -15.87 17.62 7.32
N THR A 406 -15.59 17.40 8.61
CA THR A 406 -16.37 16.49 9.48
C THR A 406 -17.07 17.18 10.65
N LEU A 407 -16.66 18.39 11.02
CA LEU A 407 -17.07 19.10 12.26
C LEU A 407 -16.87 18.31 13.57
N ILE A 408 -16.15 17.16 13.53
CA ILE A 408 -15.95 16.20 14.63
C ILE A 408 -15.45 16.82 15.95
N VAL A 409 -14.78 17.99 15.90
CA VAL A 409 -14.34 18.70 17.11
C VAL A 409 -15.53 19.21 17.94
N SER A 410 -16.68 19.48 17.33
CA SER A 410 -17.91 19.84 18.06
C SER A 410 -18.37 18.66 18.94
N SER A 411 -18.48 17.47 18.36
CA SER A 411 -18.93 16.25 19.06
C SER A 411 -17.93 15.78 20.13
N ILE A 412 -16.61 15.83 19.85
CA ILE A 412 -15.58 15.50 20.86
C ILE A 412 -15.60 16.52 22.01
N ALA A 413 -15.75 17.81 21.71
CA ALA A 413 -15.81 18.84 22.74
C ALA A 413 -17.08 18.74 23.58
N GLU A 414 -18.20 18.31 22.99
CA GLU A 414 -19.46 18.09 23.69
C GLU A 414 -19.38 16.97 24.73
N ILE A 415 -18.75 15.83 24.39
CA ILE A 415 -18.53 14.73 25.33
C ILE A 415 -17.57 15.15 26.47
N LEU A 416 -16.54 15.94 26.17
CA LEU A 416 -15.56 16.39 27.16
C LEU A 416 -16.06 17.52 28.07
N TYR A 417 -16.95 18.38 27.57
CA TYR A 417 -17.52 19.52 28.30
C TYR A 417 -19.05 19.54 28.14
N PRO A 418 -19.79 18.65 28.82
CA PRO A 418 -21.24 18.67 28.80
C PRO A 418 -21.79 20.04 29.22
N VAL A 419 -22.96 20.42 28.71
CA VAL A 419 -23.58 21.74 28.95
C VAL A 419 -23.63 22.09 30.45
N SER A 420 -23.95 21.11 31.30
CA SER A 420 -23.99 21.24 32.76
C SER A 420 -22.66 21.61 33.44
N THR A 421 -21.53 21.49 32.74
CA THR A 421 -20.19 21.84 33.26
C THR A 421 -19.77 23.28 32.94
N LEU A 422 -20.56 24.03 32.15
CA LEU A 422 -20.25 25.40 31.74
C LEU A 422 -21.12 26.42 32.47
N GLU A 423 -20.46 27.30 33.23
CA GLU A 423 -21.09 28.46 33.84
C GLU A 423 -21.76 29.35 32.77
N GLY A 424 -22.98 29.82 33.05
CA GLY A 424 -23.78 30.62 32.12
C GLY A 424 -24.70 29.84 31.17
N PHE A 425 -24.72 28.50 31.25
CA PHE A 425 -25.59 27.63 30.45
C PHE A 425 -26.63 26.86 31.28
N SER A 426 -26.97 27.33 32.50
CA SER A 426 -28.04 26.75 33.33
C SER A 426 -29.40 26.72 32.63
N ASP A 427 -29.69 27.77 31.87
CA ASP A 427 -30.97 28.01 31.20
C ASP A 427 -30.90 27.52 29.74
N TYR A 428 -30.19 26.42 29.49
CA TYR A 428 -30.03 25.85 28.17
C TYR A 428 -31.28 25.07 27.76
N GLU A 429 -31.84 25.44 26.62
CA GLU A 429 -32.92 24.71 25.94
C GLU A 429 -32.39 24.17 24.62
N GLU A 430 -32.54 22.88 24.39
CA GLU A 430 -31.99 22.17 23.22
C GLU A 430 -32.57 22.66 21.88
N LYS A 431 -33.78 23.26 21.92
CA LYS A 431 -34.44 23.86 20.76
C LYS A 431 -33.86 25.24 20.36
N ASN A 432 -32.97 25.83 21.15
CA ASN A 432 -32.41 27.15 20.88
C ASN A 432 -31.05 27.03 20.16
N THR A 433 -31.10 27.13 18.83
CA THR A 433 -29.93 27.04 17.93
C THR A 433 -28.82 28.04 18.27
N GLU A 434 -29.16 29.27 18.68
CA GLU A 434 -28.18 30.30 19.03
C GLU A 434 -27.44 29.98 20.33
N LYS A 435 -28.17 29.56 21.38
CA LYS A 435 -27.59 29.06 22.64
C LYS A 435 -26.73 27.83 22.40
N ARG A 436 -27.16 26.90 21.53
CA ARG A 436 -26.39 25.72 21.11
C ARG A 436 -25.09 26.09 20.40
N GLU A 437 -25.12 27.04 19.46
CA GLU A 437 -23.91 27.50 18.80
C GLU A 437 -22.96 28.18 19.80
N LEU A 438 -23.47 29.03 20.69
CA LEU A 438 -22.68 29.67 21.74
C LEU A 438 -22.03 28.66 22.68
N TYR A 439 -22.76 27.62 23.10
CA TYR A 439 -22.23 26.50 23.88
C TYR A 439 -21.06 25.82 23.14
N LEU A 440 -21.25 25.45 21.86
CA LEU A 440 -20.22 24.81 21.06
C LEU A 440 -18.97 25.71 20.88
N ARG A 441 -19.13 27.04 20.80
CA ARG A 441 -18.01 27.99 20.78
C ARG A 441 -17.16 27.90 22.06
N HIS A 442 -17.79 27.79 23.23
CA HIS A 442 -17.11 27.63 24.51
C HIS A 442 -16.46 26.24 24.66
N ALA A 443 -17.20 25.16 24.41
CA ALA A 443 -16.70 23.79 24.51
C ALA A 443 -15.49 23.56 23.58
N ARG A 444 -15.56 24.00 22.32
CA ARG A 444 -14.47 23.87 21.34
C ARG A 444 -13.22 24.68 21.74
N GLU A 445 -13.37 25.80 22.44
CA GLU A 445 -12.24 26.58 22.96
C GLU A 445 -11.56 25.87 24.15
N LEU A 446 -12.32 25.23 25.05
CA LEU A 446 -11.75 24.43 26.14
C LEU A 446 -11.00 23.22 25.58
N TYR A 447 -11.62 22.47 24.64
CA TYR A 447 -10.97 21.39 23.90
C TYR A 447 -9.64 21.85 23.26
N ARG A 448 -9.64 23.02 22.62
CA ARG A 448 -8.42 23.59 22.01
C ARG A 448 -7.33 23.85 23.04
N LYS A 449 -7.67 24.34 24.25
CA LYS A 449 -6.72 24.57 25.34
C LYS A 449 -6.15 23.25 25.86
N ASP A 450 -7.01 22.27 26.15
CA ASP A 450 -6.63 20.98 26.72
C ASP A 450 -5.76 20.15 25.76
N VAL A 451 -6.14 20.05 24.49
CA VAL A 451 -5.31 19.42 23.45
C VAL A 451 -4.00 20.18 23.25
N ALA A 452 -3.98 21.51 23.41
CA ALA A 452 -2.75 22.28 23.34
C ALA A 452 -1.82 22.05 24.54
N SER A 453 -2.35 21.77 25.75
CA SER A 453 -1.54 21.36 26.90
C SER A 453 -0.99 19.94 26.75
N LEU A 454 -1.81 18.98 26.30
CA LEU A 454 -1.36 17.61 26.03
C LEU A 454 -0.25 17.60 24.96
N ARG A 455 -0.42 18.34 23.86
CA ARG A 455 0.63 18.46 22.82
C ARG A 455 1.90 19.17 23.28
N LYS A 456 1.81 20.04 24.30
CA LYS A 456 3.00 20.65 24.93
C LYS A 456 3.74 19.60 25.76
N HIS A 457 3.01 18.80 26.54
CA HIS A 457 3.57 17.71 27.35
C HIS A 457 4.20 16.60 26.48
N LEU A 458 3.57 16.24 25.36
CA LEU A 458 4.07 15.29 24.38
C LEU A 458 5.24 15.80 23.51
N GLU A 459 5.78 17.00 23.79
CA GLU A 459 6.92 17.60 23.06
C GLU A 459 6.76 17.57 21.52
N VAL A 460 5.55 17.84 21.02
CA VAL A 460 5.22 17.75 19.58
C VAL A 460 6.00 18.80 18.79
N VAL A 461 7.00 18.34 18.03
CA VAL A 461 8.03 19.17 17.35
C VAL A 461 7.45 20.28 16.45
N GLU A 462 6.29 20.05 15.82
CA GLU A 462 5.63 21.06 14.99
C GLU A 462 5.24 22.33 15.77
N ARG A 463 5.12 22.24 17.10
CA ARG A 463 4.91 23.40 17.98
C ARG A 463 6.14 24.31 17.98
N ASP A 464 7.30 23.76 18.35
CA ASP A 464 8.56 24.50 18.44
C ASP A 464 9.03 25.01 17.08
N LEU A 465 8.80 24.23 16.01
CA LEU A 465 8.99 24.69 14.63
C LEU A 465 8.11 25.90 14.27
N THR A 466 6.87 25.95 14.79
CA THR A 466 5.94 27.08 14.54
C THR A 466 6.32 28.31 15.36
N THR A 467 6.74 28.15 16.62
CA THR A 467 7.21 29.24 17.48
C THR A 467 8.66 29.65 17.23
N LYS A 468 9.41 28.89 16.41
CA LYS A 468 10.84 29.03 16.14
C LYS A 468 11.73 28.87 17.38
N SER A 469 11.27 28.11 18.36
CA SER A 469 11.97 27.79 19.61
C SER A 469 12.78 26.50 19.47
N TYR A 470 13.76 26.51 18.55
CA TYR A 470 14.57 25.34 18.20
C TYR A 470 15.35 24.79 19.41
N GLU A 471 15.73 25.65 20.36
CA GLU A 471 16.39 25.32 21.61
C GLU A 471 15.64 24.28 22.47
N ASN A 472 14.31 24.20 22.37
CA ASN A 472 13.49 23.21 23.07
C ASN A 472 13.53 21.82 22.42
N ILE A 473 13.91 21.73 21.14
CA ILE A 473 13.83 20.50 20.35
C ILE A 473 14.89 19.51 20.83
N LYS A 474 14.43 18.30 21.20
CA LYS A 474 15.26 17.17 21.64
C LYS A 474 15.35 16.16 20.49
N TYR A 475 16.42 16.23 19.70
CA TYR A 475 16.57 15.44 18.48
C TYR A 475 16.41 13.92 18.70
N ASP A 476 16.93 13.39 19.80
CA ASP A 476 16.84 11.96 20.17
C ASP A 476 15.39 11.45 20.32
N ARG A 477 14.42 12.35 20.53
CA ARG A 477 12.99 12.03 20.70
C ARG A 477 12.16 12.21 19.44
N ILE A 478 12.71 12.80 18.39
CA ILE A 478 11.97 13.07 17.15
C ILE A 478 11.76 11.76 16.39
N PRO A 479 10.52 11.40 16.01
CA PRO A 479 10.28 10.24 15.17
C PRO A 479 10.93 10.39 13.78
N SER A 480 11.67 9.39 13.31
CA SER A 480 12.14 9.14 11.93
C SER A 480 11.41 9.87 10.80
N ILE A 481 10.09 9.72 10.67
CA ILE A 481 9.27 10.36 9.62
C ILE A 481 9.28 11.90 9.76
N ALA A 482 9.19 12.40 10.99
CA ALA A 482 9.31 13.82 11.29
C ALA A 482 10.77 14.29 11.14
N MET A 483 11.75 13.45 11.50
CA MET A 483 13.17 13.74 11.25
C MET A 483 13.40 13.96 9.75
N ASN A 484 13.11 12.97 8.90
CA ASN A 484 13.27 13.09 7.44
C ASN A 484 12.57 14.35 6.88
N LYS A 485 11.32 14.57 7.27
CA LYS A 485 10.53 15.73 6.80
C LYS A 485 11.07 17.09 7.24
N TYR A 486 11.73 17.18 8.40
CA TYR A 486 12.18 18.43 8.99
C TYR A 486 13.70 18.61 9.02
N SER A 487 14.50 17.61 8.63
CA SER A 487 15.97 17.71 8.48
C SER A 487 16.43 18.96 7.71
N PRO A 488 15.85 19.33 6.54
CA PRO A 488 16.25 20.55 5.84
C PRO A 488 15.96 21.85 6.61
N LEU A 489 14.98 21.82 7.52
CA LEU A 489 14.62 22.95 8.38
C LEU A 489 15.54 23.02 9.61
N PHE A 490 15.89 21.88 10.21
CA PHE A 490 16.86 21.79 11.30
C PHE A 490 18.25 22.21 10.84
N ALA A 491 18.76 21.64 9.74
CA ALA A 491 20.07 21.97 9.18
C ALA A 491 20.18 23.46 8.78
N ARG A 492 19.07 24.12 8.46
CA ARG A 492 19.03 25.55 8.12
C ARG A 492 18.95 26.48 9.33
N ASN A 493 18.21 26.11 10.37
CA ASN A 493 17.83 27.03 11.46
C ASN A 493 18.47 26.69 12.82
N ASP A 494 19.01 25.49 12.99
CA ASP A 494 19.71 25.03 14.20
C ASP A 494 20.87 24.07 13.83
N THR A 495 21.71 24.53 12.89
CA THR A 495 22.76 23.72 12.24
C THR A 495 23.70 23.05 13.25
N ALA A 496 24.15 23.78 14.27
CA ALA A 496 25.19 23.30 15.18
C ALA A 496 24.73 22.15 16.10
N ARG A 497 23.54 22.27 16.72
CA ARG A 497 22.98 21.21 17.56
C ARG A 497 22.52 20.01 16.75
N PHE A 498 22.02 20.25 15.54
CA PHE A 498 21.65 19.18 14.62
C PHE A 498 22.88 18.39 14.17
N GLU A 499 23.97 19.07 13.77
CA GLU A 499 25.25 18.43 13.43
C GLU A 499 25.81 17.60 14.60
N GLU A 500 25.85 18.15 15.81
CA GLU A 500 26.31 17.43 17.01
C GLU A 500 25.47 16.16 17.28
N TYR A 501 24.15 16.23 17.08
CA TYR A 501 23.28 15.06 17.20
C TYR A 501 23.54 14.03 16.10
N ILE A 502 23.70 14.45 14.85
CA ILE A 502 23.97 13.54 13.73
C ILE A 502 25.35 12.88 13.84
N ASP A 503 26.36 13.57 14.37
CA ASP A 503 27.66 12.96 14.70
C ASP A 503 27.58 11.96 15.86
N LYS A 504 26.68 12.17 16.84
CA LYS A 504 26.37 11.15 17.88
C LYS A 504 25.68 9.93 17.28
N VAL A 505 24.77 10.10 16.32
CA VAL A 505 24.13 8.99 15.61
C VAL A 505 25.16 8.22 14.78
N ALA A 506 25.97 8.91 13.97
CA ALA A 506 27.01 8.29 13.15
C ALA A 506 28.10 7.58 13.95
N SER A 507 28.36 8.01 15.19
CA SER A 507 29.28 7.34 16.12
C SER A 507 28.62 6.29 17.04
N GLY A 508 27.36 5.92 16.78
CA GLY A 508 26.62 4.90 17.55
C GLY A 508 26.23 5.32 18.98
N LYS A 509 26.41 6.59 19.34
CA LYS A 509 26.12 7.15 20.68
C LYS A 509 24.68 7.63 20.84
N ALA A 510 23.94 7.73 19.75
CA ALA A 510 22.52 8.07 19.70
C ALA A 510 21.83 7.26 18.58
N GLN A 511 20.50 7.18 18.60
CA GLN A 511 19.70 6.53 17.57
C GLN A 511 18.49 7.39 17.21
N ILE A 512 18.02 7.28 15.96
CA ILE A 512 16.85 8.03 15.51
C ILE A 512 15.58 7.30 15.96
N SER A 513 14.89 7.87 16.95
CA SER A 513 13.66 7.33 17.53
C SER A 513 12.53 7.11 16.50
N GLY A 514 11.61 6.21 16.82
CA GLY A 514 10.33 6.05 16.12
C GLY A 514 10.29 5.01 14.99
N ALA A 515 9.15 4.92 14.30
CA ALA A 515 8.93 3.91 13.25
C ALA A 515 9.77 4.21 12.01
N THR A 516 10.88 3.47 11.83
CA THR A 516 11.78 3.58 10.67
C THR A 516 11.03 3.63 9.34
N LEU A 517 11.57 4.40 8.39
CA LEU A 517 11.04 4.48 7.04
C LEU A 517 11.07 3.09 6.38
N LEU A 518 10.25 2.92 5.35
CA LEU A 518 10.32 1.72 4.49
C LEU A 518 11.73 1.64 3.86
N PRO A 519 12.28 0.43 3.63
CA PRO A 519 13.56 0.25 2.95
C PRO A 519 13.61 1.02 1.62
N SER A 520 12.55 0.93 0.83
CA SER A 520 12.39 1.62 -0.46
C SER A 520 12.55 3.13 -0.39
N LEU A 521 11.99 3.77 0.65
CA LEU A 521 12.07 5.23 0.79
C LEU A 521 13.48 5.70 1.17
N LEU A 522 14.23 4.90 1.93
CA LEU A 522 15.65 5.18 2.23
C LEU A 522 16.51 5.01 0.97
N VAL A 523 16.34 3.90 0.24
CA VAL A 523 17.01 3.64 -1.04
C VAL A 523 16.73 4.76 -2.04
N LYS A 524 15.46 5.12 -2.24
CA LYS A 524 15.07 6.24 -3.09
C LYS A 524 15.79 7.54 -2.73
N THR A 525 15.85 7.88 -1.43
CA THR A 525 16.49 9.13 -0.97
C THR A 525 17.97 9.16 -1.37
N VAL A 526 18.68 8.03 -1.32
CA VAL A 526 20.05 7.87 -1.81
C VAL A 526 20.13 8.06 -3.33
N ARG A 527 19.22 7.43 -4.09
CA ARG A 527 19.20 7.49 -5.56
C ARG A 527 18.90 8.90 -6.09
N GLU A 528 17.93 9.59 -5.51
CA GLU A 528 17.62 10.99 -5.85
C GLU A 528 18.83 11.92 -5.56
N ALA A 529 19.53 11.71 -4.43
CA ALA A 529 20.73 12.49 -4.11
C ALA A 529 21.84 12.31 -5.16
N ARG A 530 21.99 11.10 -5.74
CA ARG A 530 22.93 10.78 -6.82
C ARG A 530 22.58 11.46 -8.14
N HIS A 531 21.31 11.57 -8.50
CA HIS A 531 20.90 12.31 -9.70
C HIS A 531 21.28 13.80 -9.61
N TYR A 532 21.20 14.41 -8.42
CA TYR A 532 21.65 15.78 -8.18
C TYR A 532 23.17 15.98 -8.08
N SER A 533 23.97 14.92 -7.93
CA SER A 533 25.44 15.00 -8.09
C SER A 533 25.87 14.85 -9.54
N ASN A 534 25.17 14.02 -10.33
CA ASN A 534 25.51 13.77 -11.74
C ASN A 534 25.10 14.91 -12.69
N THR A 535 24.21 15.83 -12.28
CA THR A 535 23.98 17.10 -13.00
C THR A 535 25.15 18.11 -12.86
N SER A 536 26.38 17.60 -12.76
CA SER A 536 27.63 18.36 -12.73
C SER A 536 28.06 18.91 -14.10
N ASP A 537 27.32 18.65 -15.18
CA ASP A 537 27.55 19.23 -16.52
C ASP A 537 27.33 20.75 -16.58
N ILE A 538 26.71 21.35 -15.55
CA ILE A 538 26.70 22.82 -15.36
C ILE A 538 28.09 23.31 -14.86
N GLY A 539 28.92 22.42 -14.34
CA GLY A 539 30.27 22.69 -13.82
C GLY A 539 31.32 22.95 -14.91
N GLU A 540 31.22 22.31 -16.08
CA GLU A 540 32.10 22.61 -17.21
C GLU A 540 31.71 23.91 -17.93
N PHE A 541 30.41 24.25 -17.95
CA PHE A 541 29.94 25.51 -18.55
C PHE A 541 30.21 26.77 -17.69
N PHE A 542 30.41 26.62 -16.37
CA PHE A 542 30.72 27.73 -15.45
C PHE A 542 32.08 27.57 -14.77
N GLY A 543 33.16 27.73 -15.54
CA GLY A 543 34.52 27.68 -15.04
C GLY A 543 34.80 28.60 -13.83
N LYS A 544 35.53 28.07 -12.84
CA LYS A 544 36.24 28.78 -11.76
C LYS A 544 35.44 29.84 -10.98
N ARG A 545 34.15 29.65 -10.72
CA ARG A 545 33.43 30.46 -9.73
C ARG A 545 33.85 30.05 -8.31
N LYS A 546 34.35 30.98 -7.48
CA LYS A 546 34.61 30.72 -6.04
C LYS A 546 33.30 30.26 -5.39
N ARG A 547 33.30 29.07 -4.77
CA ARG A 547 32.17 28.54 -3.99
C ARG A 547 31.78 29.56 -2.91
N GLY A 548 30.54 30.01 -2.92
CA GLY A 548 30.01 30.97 -1.95
C GLY A 548 29.67 30.29 -0.63
N ALA A 549 29.45 31.09 0.43
CA ALA A 549 29.02 30.58 1.73
C ALA A 549 27.72 29.75 1.64
N LYS A 550 26.82 30.10 0.70
CA LYS A 550 25.59 29.35 0.42
C LYS A 550 25.87 27.96 -0.16
N ASP A 551 26.91 27.82 -0.99
CA ASP A 551 27.29 26.54 -1.60
C ASP A 551 27.91 25.61 -0.55
N LEU A 552 28.71 26.16 0.36
CA LEU A 552 29.26 25.42 1.51
C LEU A 552 28.15 24.94 2.46
N VAL A 553 27.14 25.77 2.74
CA VAL A 553 25.97 25.35 3.53
C VAL A 553 25.19 24.24 2.82
N ASN A 554 25.00 24.32 1.50
CA ASN A 554 24.33 23.27 0.73
C ASN A 554 25.11 21.94 0.71
N ILE A 555 26.45 21.99 0.60
CA ILE A 555 27.31 20.79 0.70
C ILE A 555 27.15 20.16 2.09
N LYS A 556 27.27 20.96 3.14
CA LYS A 556 27.14 20.50 4.53
C LYS A 556 25.74 19.97 4.87
N MET A 557 24.69 20.53 4.26
CA MET A 557 23.33 19.96 4.33
C MET A 557 23.26 18.56 3.75
N ARG A 558 23.85 18.32 2.56
CA ARG A 558 23.88 16.98 1.95
C ARG A 558 24.68 15.97 2.77
N GLU A 559 25.81 16.38 3.35
CA GLU A 559 26.60 15.54 4.26
C GLU A 559 25.81 15.14 5.52
N LEU A 560 25.02 16.06 6.09
CA LEU A 560 24.13 15.77 7.20
C LEU A 560 22.95 14.87 6.78
N GLU A 561 22.36 15.11 5.61
CA GLU A 561 21.27 14.29 5.06
C GLU A 561 21.72 12.84 4.80
N ALA A 562 22.92 12.61 4.27
CA ALA A 562 23.49 11.27 4.10
C ALA A 562 23.65 10.54 5.44
N LYS A 563 24.29 11.17 6.44
CA LYS A 563 24.43 10.61 7.79
C LYS A 563 23.08 10.33 8.48
N VAL A 564 22.05 11.14 8.23
CA VAL A 564 20.67 10.88 8.71
C VAL A 564 20.14 9.58 8.11
N VAL A 565 20.30 9.38 6.80
CA VAL A 565 19.82 8.19 6.08
C VAL A 565 20.53 6.93 6.56
N ASP A 566 21.85 6.97 6.73
CA ASP A 566 22.64 5.84 7.29
C ASP A 566 22.17 5.48 8.71
N GLY A 567 21.98 6.47 9.59
CA GLY A 567 21.47 6.24 10.93
C GLY A 567 20.04 5.70 10.97
N GLN A 568 19.20 6.04 9.98
CA GLN A 568 17.86 5.45 9.82
C GLN A 568 17.90 4.01 9.32
N TRP A 569 18.86 3.67 8.45
CA TRP A 569 19.09 2.32 7.96
C TRP A 569 19.59 1.38 9.07
N GLU A 570 20.60 1.79 9.84
CA GLU A 570 21.12 0.98 10.95
C GLU A 570 20.03 0.69 12.00
N THR A 571 19.21 1.70 12.31
CA THR A 571 18.05 1.56 13.21
C THR A 571 16.97 0.62 12.65
N LEU A 572 16.85 0.51 11.32
CA LEU A 572 15.92 -0.40 10.64
C LEU A 572 16.43 -1.84 10.67
N VAL A 573 17.69 -2.06 10.31
CA VAL A 573 18.36 -3.37 10.35
C VAL A 573 18.34 -3.93 11.77
N GLN A 574 18.75 -3.14 12.76
CA GLN A 574 18.80 -3.59 14.16
C GLN A 574 17.41 -4.00 14.66
N ARG A 575 16.34 -3.28 14.31
CA ARG A 575 14.97 -3.66 14.70
C ARG A 575 14.53 -5.02 14.15
N ILE A 576 14.96 -5.36 12.93
CA ILE A 576 14.64 -6.66 12.35
C ILE A 576 15.44 -7.75 13.08
N ARG A 577 16.75 -7.53 13.33
CA ARG A 577 17.58 -8.41 14.17
C ARG A 577 16.99 -8.60 15.58
N ASP A 578 16.48 -7.54 16.22
CA ASP A 578 15.79 -7.59 17.52
C ASP A 578 14.46 -8.38 17.47
N SER A 579 13.87 -8.53 16.28
CA SER A 579 12.65 -9.30 16.07
C SER A 579 12.92 -10.79 15.83
N GLY A 580 14.16 -11.15 15.47
CA GLY A 580 14.63 -12.50 15.15
C GLY A 580 15.75 -12.48 14.10
N THR A 581 16.37 -13.62 13.82
CA THR A 581 17.40 -13.74 12.76
C THR A 581 16.91 -14.59 11.59
N LEU A 582 17.58 -14.46 10.45
CA LEU A 582 17.46 -15.37 9.31
C LEU A 582 18.72 -16.23 9.18
N GLU A 583 18.54 -17.50 8.83
CA GLU A 583 19.63 -18.42 8.53
C GLU A 583 19.43 -19.12 7.18
N ASN A 584 20.54 -19.50 6.53
CA ASN A 584 20.55 -20.30 5.31
C ASN A 584 19.67 -19.75 4.16
N CYS A 585 19.56 -18.43 4.04
CA CYS A 585 18.79 -17.79 2.99
C CYS A 585 19.57 -16.78 2.15
N ILE A 586 19.10 -16.51 0.93
CA ILE A 586 19.65 -15.49 0.05
C ILE A 586 18.52 -14.73 -0.67
N ALA A 587 18.78 -13.49 -1.06
CA ALA A 587 17.87 -12.70 -1.89
C ALA A 587 18.29 -12.76 -3.37
N VAL A 588 17.31 -12.96 -4.25
CA VAL A 588 17.37 -12.63 -5.68
C VAL A 588 16.59 -11.32 -5.84
N ALA A 589 17.26 -10.26 -6.27
CA ALA A 589 16.65 -8.94 -6.42
C ALA A 589 16.49 -8.59 -7.91
N ASP A 590 15.26 -8.31 -8.33
CA ASP A 590 14.98 -7.85 -9.69
C ASP A 590 15.08 -6.32 -9.77
N VAL A 591 15.96 -5.85 -10.66
CA VAL A 591 16.12 -4.43 -11.00
C VAL A 591 16.06 -4.22 -12.52
N SER A 592 15.34 -5.10 -13.21
CA SER A 592 15.07 -4.98 -14.64
C SER A 592 14.29 -3.70 -14.97
N GLY A 593 14.20 -3.37 -16.27
CA GLY A 593 13.54 -2.13 -16.72
C GLY A 593 12.09 -2.00 -16.26
N SER A 594 11.34 -3.11 -16.17
CA SER A 594 9.94 -3.12 -15.71
C SER A 594 9.83 -2.63 -14.26
N MET A 595 10.76 -3.03 -13.38
CA MET A 595 10.83 -2.64 -11.96
C MET A 595 11.01 -1.12 -11.74
N SER A 596 11.34 -0.35 -12.78
CA SER A 596 11.37 1.12 -12.73
C SER A 596 9.98 1.76 -12.56
N GLY A 597 8.89 0.99 -12.68
CA GLY A 597 7.54 1.45 -12.36
C GLY A 597 6.60 0.30 -11.96
N PRO A 598 5.36 0.59 -11.53
CA PRO A 598 4.77 1.93 -11.42
C PRO A 598 5.47 2.79 -10.36
N GLU A 599 5.44 4.11 -10.53
CA GLU A 599 5.87 5.03 -9.47
C GLU A 599 4.78 5.07 -8.39
N PHE A 600 5.12 4.66 -7.18
CA PHE A 600 4.27 4.73 -6.01
C PHE A 600 4.11 6.19 -5.54
N PRO A 601 3.03 6.59 -4.86
CA PRO A 601 2.86 8.01 -4.48
C PRO A 601 3.63 8.54 -3.26
N ASP A 602 4.67 7.85 -2.77
CA ASP A 602 5.83 8.48 -2.11
C ASP A 602 7.00 8.71 -3.09
N GLY A 603 6.74 8.43 -4.36
CA GLY A 603 7.60 8.44 -5.53
C GLY A 603 8.63 7.31 -5.56
N THR A 604 8.49 6.24 -4.76
CA THR A 604 9.34 5.04 -4.85
C THR A 604 8.88 4.13 -5.99
N SER A 605 9.68 3.15 -6.39
CA SER A 605 9.32 2.14 -7.40
C SER A 605 9.56 0.69 -6.90
N PRO A 606 9.09 -0.34 -7.61
CA PRO A 606 9.40 -1.73 -7.28
C PRO A 606 10.91 -1.98 -7.13
N MET A 607 11.72 -1.34 -7.97
CA MET A 607 13.20 -1.40 -7.92
C MET A 607 13.78 -0.89 -6.60
N ASP A 608 13.28 0.25 -6.06
CA ASP A 608 13.71 0.73 -4.74
C ASP A 608 13.40 -0.29 -3.64
N SER A 609 12.29 -1.01 -3.80
CA SER A 609 11.83 -2.03 -2.86
C SER A 609 12.64 -3.33 -2.99
N ALA A 610 13.00 -3.76 -4.20
CA ALA A 610 13.85 -4.93 -4.43
C ALA A 610 15.26 -4.72 -3.88
N ILE A 611 15.86 -3.55 -4.15
CA ILE A 611 17.15 -3.16 -3.57
C ILE A 611 17.05 -3.08 -2.05
N GLY A 612 16.03 -2.39 -1.52
CA GLY A 612 15.86 -2.19 -0.08
C GLY A 612 15.61 -3.48 0.71
N LEU A 613 14.77 -4.38 0.19
CA LEU A 613 14.52 -5.67 0.83
C LEU A 613 15.68 -6.65 0.63
N GLY A 614 16.32 -6.66 -0.54
CA GLY A 614 17.52 -7.47 -0.82
C GLY A 614 18.69 -7.11 0.11
N LEU A 615 18.98 -5.81 0.26
CA LEU A 615 19.96 -5.30 1.24
C LEU A 615 19.61 -5.73 2.67
N LEU A 616 18.34 -5.65 3.05
CA LEU A 616 17.88 -6.00 4.40
C LEU A 616 18.01 -7.51 4.69
N ILE A 617 17.74 -8.38 3.71
CA ILE A 617 18.04 -9.82 3.82
C ILE A 617 19.55 -10.05 3.98
N ALA A 618 20.39 -9.41 3.15
CA ALA A 618 21.84 -9.54 3.22
C ALA A 618 22.41 -9.06 4.58
N GLU A 619 21.84 -8.03 5.19
CA GLU A 619 22.22 -7.49 6.50
C GLU A 619 21.75 -8.36 7.69
N VAL A 620 20.58 -9.00 7.60
CA VAL A 620 19.95 -9.75 8.71
C VAL A 620 20.35 -11.23 8.71
N THR A 621 20.73 -11.78 7.56
CA THR A 621 21.11 -13.19 7.43
C THR A 621 22.48 -13.46 8.03
N LYS A 622 22.62 -14.56 8.79
CA LYS A 622 23.92 -15.00 9.33
C LYS A 622 24.87 -15.49 8.22
N PRO A 623 26.20 -15.45 8.44
CA PRO A 623 27.16 -16.16 7.57
C PRO A 623 26.81 -17.64 7.43
N PRO A 624 27.09 -18.30 6.27
CA PRO A 624 27.93 -17.82 5.18
C PRO A 624 27.21 -16.97 4.11
N PHE A 625 25.88 -16.90 4.14
CA PHE A 625 25.07 -16.20 3.13
C PHE A 625 24.86 -14.70 3.43
N GLY A 626 25.04 -14.28 4.68
CA GLY A 626 25.06 -12.86 5.06
C GLY A 626 26.02 -12.02 4.21
N GLY A 627 25.55 -10.87 3.76
CA GLY A 627 26.27 -9.96 2.85
C GLY A 627 26.22 -10.36 1.37
N ALA A 628 25.55 -11.44 0.99
CA ALA A 628 25.42 -11.87 -0.41
C ALA A 628 24.00 -11.70 -0.98
N PHE A 629 23.91 -11.49 -2.29
CA PHE A 629 22.67 -11.52 -3.07
C PHE A 629 22.94 -12.12 -4.46
N ILE A 630 21.88 -12.46 -5.20
CA ILE A 630 21.96 -12.96 -6.58
C ILE A 630 21.40 -11.91 -7.53
N THR A 631 22.10 -11.63 -8.62
CA THR A 631 21.58 -10.77 -9.70
C THR A 631 20.51 -11.50 -10.52
N PHE A 632 19.38 -10.84 -10.78
CA PHE A 632 18.31 -11.37 -11.62
C PHE A 632 18.59 -10.96 -13.07
N SER A 633 19.31 -11.78 -13.82
CA SER A 633 19.67 -11.54 -15.23
C SER A 633 19.78 -12.85 -16.03
N ASP A 634 19.93 -12.77 -17.37
CA ASP A 634 20.21 -13.96 -18.21
C ASP A 634 21.54 -14.66 -17.85
N ASN A 635 22.45 -13.96 -17.17
CA ASN A 635 23.73 -14.47 -16.67
C ASN A 635 23.88 -14.13 -15.17
N PRO A 636 23.10 -14.79 -14.30
CA PRO A 636 22.99 -14.43 -12.89
C PRO A 636 24.28 -14.74 -12.13
N GLN A 637 24.67 -13.87 -11.20
CA GLN A 637 25.89 -13.99 -10.41
C GLN A 637 25.61 -13.80 -8.92
N VAL A 638 26.43 -14.42 -8.07
CA VAL A 638 26.44 -14.15 -6.62
C VAL A 638 27.34 -12.95 -6.36
N GLU A 639 26.75 -11.87 -5.91
CA GLU A 639 27.43 -10.63 -5.58
C GLU A 639 27.54 -10.46 -4.06
N LYS A 640 28.62 -9.79 -3.62
CA LYS A 640 28.87 -9.54 -2.18
C LYS A 640 28.98 -8.06 -1.87
N ILE A 641 28.18 -7.63 -0.90
CA ILE A 641 28.12 -6.25 -0.43
C ILE A 641 28.97 -6.12 0.82
N ASP A 642 29.83 -5.10 0.84
CA ASP A 642 30.60 -4.74 2.02
C ASP A 642 29.68 -4.12 3.08
N LEU A 643 29.28 -4.95 4.06
CA LEU A 643 28.38 -4.55 5.14
C LEU A 643 28.96 -3.46 6.05
N SER A 644 30.27 -3.17 5.98
CA SER A 644 30.92 -2.12 6.80
C SER A 644 30.69 -0.69 6.28
N LYS A 645 30.14 -0.52 5.07
CA LYS A 645 29.91 0.79 4.44
C LYS A 645 28.54 1.41 4.78
N GLY A 646 28.37 2.68 4.44
CA GLY A 646 27.08 3.38 4.54
C GLY A 646 26.05 2.84 3.55
N LEU A 647 24.77 3.23 3.73
CA LEU A 647 23.70 2.85 2.81
C LEU A 647 23.98 3.37 1.40
N GLN A 648 24.60 4.55 1.28
CA GLN A 648 24.93 5.13 -0.02
C GLN A 648 25.86 4.23 -0.84
N GLU A 649 26.95 3.73 -0.27
CA GLU A 649 27.86 2.82 -0.97
C GLU A 649 27.24 1.43 -1.17
N LYS A 650 26.41 0.95 -0.23
CA LYS A 650 25.68 -0.34 -0.36
C LYS A 650 24.71 -0.32 -1.54
N VAL A 651 23.87 0.71 -1.65
CA VAL A 651 22.95 0.92 -2.77
C VAL A 651 23.73 1.13 -4.07
N ASN A 652 24.76 1.98 -4.08
CA ASN A 652 25.58 2.19 -5.29
C ASN A 652 26.25 0.90 -5.77
N GLY A 653 26.75 0.07 -4.85
CA GLY A 653 27.34 -1.23 -5.16
C GLY A 653 26.33 -2.15 -5.82
N MET A 654 25.16 -2.32 -5.20
CA MET A 654 24.06 -3.12 -5.74
C MET A 654 23.59 -2.61 -7.10
N GLU A 655 23.35 -1.30 -7.27
CA GLU A 655 22.99 -0.71 -8.57
C GLU A 655 24.06 -0.88 -9.65
N SER A 656 25.34 -1.05 -9.28
CA SER A 656 26.46 -1.14 -10.23
C SER A 656 26.82 -2.55 -10.72
N SER A 657 26.20 -3.59 -10.15
CA SER A 657 26.36 -4.97 -10.62
C SER A 657 25.88 -5.17 -12.07
N ASP A 658 26.32 -6.26 -12.71
CA ASP A 658 25.92 -6.56 -14.09
C ASP A 658 24.52 -7.19 -14.14
N TRP A 659 23.52 -6.33 -14.30
CA TRP A 659 22.10 -6.70 -14.28
C TRP A 659 21.56 -7.21 -15.63
N GLY A 660 22.34 -7.20 -16.72
CA GLY A 660 21.99 -7.77 -18.02
C GLY A 660 20.82 -7.12 -18.81
N GLY A 661 19.87 -6.46 -18.15
CA GLY A 661 18.70 -5.82 -18.76
C GLY A 661 17.52 -6.76 -19.09
N SER A 662 17.61 -8.02 -18.71
CA SER A 662 16.67 -9.12 -19.00
C SER A 662 16.45 -9.98 -17.74
N THR A 663 15.40 -10.82 -17.73
CA THR A 663 14.79 -11.34 -16.48
C THR A 663 14.52 -12.86 -16.56
N ASP A 664 15.57 -13.69 -16.61
CA ASP A 664 15.47 -15.17 -16.65
C ASP A 664 15.51 -15.79 -15.24
N PHE A 665 14.34 -16.12 -14.68
CA PHE A 665 14.23 -16.74 -13.36
C PHE A 665 14.85 -18.14 -13.30
N VAL A 666 14.75 -18.90 -14.39
CA VAL A 666 15.22 -20.29 -14.45
C VAL A 666 16.75 -20.33 -14.51
N ALA A 667 17.40 -19.34 -15.14
CA ALA A 667 18.86 -19.22 -15.19
C ALA A 667 19.52 -19.20 -13.80
N VAL A 668 18.86 -18.61 -12.78
CA VAL A 668 19.36 -18.58 -11.40
C VAL A 668 19.62 -20.00 -10.87
N PHE A 669 18.80 -20.97 -11.29
CA PHE A 669 18.93 -22.36 -10.89
C PHE A 669 19.72 -23.19 -11.90
N GLU A 670 19.42 -23.04 -13.19
CA GLU A 670 20.00 -23.79 -14.31
C GLU A 670 21.47 -23.46 -14.58
N ARG A 671 21.87 -22.19 -14.44
CA ARG A 671 23.21 -21.69 -14.82
C ARG A 671 24.09 -21.35 -13.63
N LEU A 672 23.50 -21.04 -12.47
CA LEU A 672 24.23 -20.63 -11.26
C LEU A 672 24.16 -21.68 -10.14
N ILE A 673 23.00 -21.89 -9.50
CA ILE A 673 22.93 -22.69 -8.26
C ILE A 673 23.24 -24.19 -8.49
N LEU A 674 22.56 -24.86 -9.43
CA LEU A 674 22.76 -26.31 -9.64
C LEU A 674 24.16 -26.64 -10.20
N PRO A 675 24.69 -25.95 -11.24
CA PRO A 675 26.03 -26.23 -11.73
C PRO A 675 27.10 -26.04 -10.65
N MET A 676 27.02 -24.95 -9.87
CA MET A 676 27.94 -24.69 -8.76
C MET A 676 27.90 -25.79 -7.71
N ALA A 677 26.70 -26.25 -7.33
CA ALA A 677 26.53 -27.34 -6.36
C ALA A 677 27.13 -28.66 -6.85
N ILE A 678 26.86 -29.03 -8.12
CA ILE A 678 27.35 -30.26 -8.75
C ILE A 678 28.88 -30.23 -8.92
N GLU A 679 29.43 -29.15 -9.45
CA GLU A 679 30.87 -29.00 -9.70
C GLU A 679 31.69 -29.04 -8.41
N ASN A 680 31.23 -28.33 -7.37
CA ASN A 680 31.92 -28.24 -6.09
C ASN A 680 31.54 -29.39 -5.12
N LYS A 681 30.62 -30.28 -5.51
CA LYS A 681 30.11 -31.39 -4.68
C LYS A 681 29.60 -30.93 -3.32
N VAL A 682 28.83 -29.85 -3.33
CA VAL A 682 28.23 -29.24 -2.13
C VAL A 682 27.29 -30.27 -1.48
N ARG A 683 27.35 -30.43 -0.16
CA ARG A 683 26.46 -31.37 0.54
C ARG A 683 25.08 -30.73 0.71
N GLN A 684 24.02 -31.53 0.79
CA GLN A 684 22.65 -31.01 0.91
C GLN A 684 22.46 -30.13 2.15
N GLU A 685 23.18 -30.40 3.25
CA GLU A 685 23.16 -29.59 4.47
C GLU A 685 23.84 -28.21 4.32
N ASP A 686 24.77 -28.07 3.37
CA ASP A 686 25.52 -26.84 3.07
C ASP A 686 24.85 -25.98 1.99
N MET A 687 23.84 -26.53 1.29
CA MET A 687 23.03 -25.80 0.30
C MET A 687 22.21 -24.69 0.96
N VAL A 688 21.91 -23.64 0.19
CA VAL A 688 20.93 -22.62 0.60
C VAL A 688 19.56 -23.28 0.80
N LYS A 689 18.87 -22.94 1.89
CA LYS A 689 17.60 -23.57 2.29
C LYS A 689 16.37 -22.75 1.92
N ARG A 690 16.52 -21.43 1.78
CA ARG A 690 15.44 -20.50 1.42
C ARG A 690 15.92 -19.39 0.49
N ILE A 691 15.15 -19.08 -0.54
CA ILE A 691 15.45 -18.03 -1.51
C ILE A 691 14.29 -17.03 -1.53
N PHE A 692 14.58 -15.76 -1.28
CA PHE A 692 13.62 -14.67 -1.42
C PHE A 692 13.72 -14.08 -2.83
N VAL A 693 12.62 -14.09 -3.58
CA VAL A 693 12.56 -13.64 -4.97
C VAL A 693 11.77 -12.33 -5.03
N PHE A 694 12.48 -11.21 -5.04
CA PHE A 694 11.90 -9.86 -5.07
C PHE A 694 11.75 -9.39 -6.52
N SER A 695 10.53 -9.46 -7.09
CA SER A 695 10.28 -9.17 -8.52
C SER A 695 8.83 -8.73 -8.77
N ASP A 696 8.53 -8.29 -9.99
CA ASP A 696 7.16 -8.01 -10.48
C ASP A 696 6.35 -9.27 -10.83
N MET A 697 6.99 -10.45 -10.75
CA MET A 697 6.47 -11.77 -11.15
C MET A 697 6.27 -11.95 -12.66
N HIS A 698 6.84 -11.06 -13.49
CA HIS A 698 6.78 -11.15 -14.95
C HIS A 698 8.05 -11.82 -15.49
N PHE A 699 8.20 -13.11 -15.23
CA PHE A 699 9.35 -13.85 -15.72
C PHE A 699 9.35 -13.96 -17.25
N ASN A 700 10.56 -14.04 -17.84
CA ASN A 700 10.76 -14.35 -19.25
C ASN A 700 10.57 -15.87 -19.50
N PRO A 701 10.05 -16.29 -20.67
CA PRO A 701 9.95 -17.69 -21.03
C PRO A 701 11.34 -18.33 -21.11
N ALA A 702 11.50 -19.46 -20.43
CA ALA A 702 12.80 -20.14 -20.34
C ALA A 702 13.16 -20.84 -21.66
N ASN A 703 14.20 -20.35 -22.34
CA ASN A 703 14.70 -20.94 -23.60
C ASN A 703 15.07 -22.42 -23.42
N GLY A 704 14.30 -23.33 -24.03
CA GLY A 704 14.55 -24.78 -23.99
C GLY A 704 13.39 -25.60 -24.56
N ALA A 705 13.68 -26.79 -25.08
CA ALA A 705 12.72 -27.66 -25.78
C ALA A 705 11.73 -28.41 -24.87
N SER A 706 11.38 -27.83 -23.71
CA SER A 706 10.30 -28.34 -22.83
C SER A 706 8.94 -27.85 -23.34
N GLY A 707 7.90 -28.67 -23.22
CA GLY A 707 6.59 -28.42 -23.82
C GLY A 707 5.87 -27.17 -23.29
N TRP A 708 4.94 -26.64 -24.08
CA TRP A 708 4.13 -25.42 -23.85
C TRP A 708 3.17 -25.47 -22.63
N THR A 709 3.38 -26.38 -21.68
CA THR A 709 2.40 -26.73 -20.65
C THR A 709 2.90 -26.63 -19.20
N THR A 710 4.22 -26.55 -18.98
CA THR A 710 4.88 -26.52 -17.66
C THR A 710 5.33 -25.12 -17.26
N THR A 711 5.11 -24.72 -16.00
CA THR A 711 5.57 -23.42 -15.48
C THR A 711 7.07 -23.42 -15.15
N SER A 712 7.66 -22.23 -15.03
CA SER A 712 9.08 -22.08 -14.63
C SER A 712 9.42 -22.79 -13.31
N TYR A 713 8.50 -22.81 -12.33
CA TYR A 713 8.67 -23.54 -11.07
C TYR A 713 8.83 -25.06 -11.29
N GLN A 714 7.94 -25.68 -12.08
CA GLN A 714 7.94 -27.12 -12.36
C GLN A 714 9.22 -27.57 -13.09
N ARG A 715 9.78 -26.71 -13.95
CA ARG A 715 11.09 -26.95 -14.58
C ARG A 715 12.19 -27.00 -13.54
N ILE A 716 12.25 -26.04 -12.62
CA ILE A 716 13.27 -25.96 -11.57
C ILE A 716 13.17 -27.17 -10.64
N GLU A 717 11.97 -27.52 -10.18
CA GLU A 717 11.73 -28.69 -9.32
C GLU A 717 12.27 -29.98 -9.95
N LYS A 718 11.94 -30.22 -11.22
CA LYS A 718 12.47 -31.35 -11.98
C LYS A 718 14.00 -31.34 -12.07
N MET A 719 14.61 -30.18 -12.31
CA MET A 719 16.07 -30.08 -12.43
C MET A 719 16.80 -30.37 -11.10
N PHE A 720 16.24 -29.97 -9.95
CA PHE A 720 16.77 -30.35 -8.64
C PHE A 720 16.63 -31.86 -8.38
N HIS A 721 15.45 -32.41 -8.66
CA HIS A 721 15.19 -33.84 -8.53
C HIS A 721 16.15 -34.68 -9.39
N ASP A 722 16.29 -34.35 -10.68
CA ASP A 722 17.16 -35.06 -11.62
C ASP A 722 18.66 -34.91 -11.27
N ALA A 723 19.04 -33.83 -10.58
CA ALA A 723 20.38 -33.61 -10.03
C ALA A 723 20.63 -34.29 -8.66
N GLY A 724 19.59 -34.85 -8.02
CA GLY A 724 19.69 -35.50 -6.72
C GLY A 724 19.75 -34.56 -5.50
N TYR A 725 19.35 -33.29 -5.67
CA TYR A 725 19.30 -32.30 -4.59
C TYR A 725 17.85 -32.01 -4.16
N GLU A 726 17.61 -31.76 -2.87
CA GLU A 726 16.35 -31.15 -2.42
C GLU A 726 16.33 -29.67 -2.81
N MET A 727 15.22 -29.23 -3.41
CA MET A 727 15.05 -27.84 -3.84
C MET A 727 14.89 -26.88 -2.63
N PRO A 728 15.54 -25.71 -2.64
CA PRO A 728 15.34 -24.68 -1.61
C PRO A 728 13.88 -24.19 -1.55
N GLN A 729 13.46 -23.73 -0.37
CA GLN A 729 12.18 -23.03 -0.20
C GLN A 729 12.17 -21.73 -1.02
N LEU A 730 11.12 -21.50 -1.81
CA LEU A 730 11.01 -20.29 -2.65
C LEU A 730 9.96 -19.33 -2.10
N VAL A 731 10.38 -18.14 -1.66
CA VAL A 731 9.50 -17.06 -1.22
C VAL A 731 9.35 -16.06 -2.37
N PHE A 732 8.26 -16.19 -3.12
CA PHE A 732 7.90 -15.26 -4.19
C PHE A 732 7.32 -13.98 -3.60
N TRP A 733 7.99 -12.86 -3.83
CA TRP A 733 7.62 -11.57 -3.25
C TRP A 733 7.28 -10.57 -4.36
N ASN A 734 5.98 -10.39 -4.62
CA ASN A 734 5.49 -9.48 -5.66
C ASN A 734 5.62 -8.01 -5.23
N LEU A 735 6.40 -7.25 -6.01
CA LEU A 735 6.66 -5.82 -5.80
C LEU A 735 5.98 -4.90 -6.82
N ALA A 736 5.49 -5.37 -7.96
CA ALA A 736 4.81 -4.48 -8.91
C ALA A 736 3.31 -4.36 -8.66
N GLY A 737 2.66 -5.42 -8.17
CA GLY A 737 1.24 -5.49 -7.80
C GLY A 737 0.27 -5.19 -8.95
N GLY A 738 -0.55 -6.16 -9.36
CA GLY A 738 -1.66 -5.90 -10.29
C GLY A 738 -1.28 -5.44 -11.71
N ARG A 739 0.01 -5.38 -12.07
CA ARG A 739 0.42 -5.48 -13.48
C ARG A 739 0.03 -6.86 -13.97
N GLY A 740 -1.12 -6.92 -14.63
CA GLY A 740 -1.66 -8.12 -15.24
C GLY A 740 -1.61 -8.03 -16.75
N SER A 741 -1.49 -9.17 -17.42
CA SER A 741 -1.80 -9.25 -18.84
C SER A 741 -3.33 -9.13 -19.03
N ARG A 742 -3.80 -8.56 -20.14
CA ARG A 742 -5.23 -8.65 -20.48
C ARG A 742 -5.52 -10.10 -20.85
N ASN A 743 -6.44 -10.73 -20.12
CA ASN A 743 -6.76 -12.12 -20.37
C ASN A 743 -7.44 -12.30 -21.74
N SER A 744 -6.75 -12.96 -22.67
CA SER A 744 -7.36 -13.90 -23.61
C SER A 744 -6.33 -14.78 -24.33
N VAL A 745 -6.08 -15.96 -23.75
CA VAL A 745 -5.83 -17.17 -24.57
C VAL A 745 -7.17 -17.61 -25.19
N ARG A 746 -7.79 -16.73 -25.99
CA ARG A 746 -8.98 -16.98 -26.81
C ARG A 746 -8.91 -16.15 -28.09
N GLY A 747 -8.51 -16.80 -29.18
CA GLY A 747 -8.61 -16.27 -30.54
C GLY A 747 -7.43 -15.42 -31.02
N ARG A 748 -6.44 -16.07 -31.63
CA ARG A 748 -5.40 -15.39 -32.42
C ARG A 748 -5.98 -14.91 -33.76
N GLY A 749 -6.75 -13.81 -33.74
CA GLY A 749 -7.37 -13.26 -34.95
C GLY A 749 -8.09 -11.93 -34.75
N GLY A 750 -7.48 -10.83 -35.18
CA GLY A 750 -8.15 -9.53 -35.29
C GLY A 750 -7.30 -8.33 -34.85
N ARG A 751 -6.60 -7.69 -35.81
CA ARG A 751 -6.08 -6.32 -35.61
C ARG A 751 -7.22 -5.31 -35.69
N GLY A 752 -8.03 -5.21 -34.65
CA GLY A 752 -9.11 -4.23 -34.53
C GLY A 752 -8.68 -2.98 -33.77
N ARG A 753 -8.60 -1.82 -34.44
CA ARG A 753 -8.64 -0.52 -33.75
C ARG A 753 -10.07 -0.27 -33.27
N GLY A 754 -10.36 -0.50 -31.99
CA GLY A 754 -11.65 -0.19 -31.39
C GLY A 754 -11.55 -0.17 -29.86
N GLY A 755 -12.05 0.89 -29.24
CA GLY A 755 -12.09 1.00 -27.78
C GLY A 755 -13.23 0.17 -27.19
N GLY A 756 -12.88 -0.92 -26.50
CA GLY A 756 -13.82 -1.74 -25.71
C GLY A 756 -13.51 -1.62 -24.21
N ARG A 757 -14.55 -1.54 -23.38
CA ARG A 757 -14.44 -1.46 -21.91
C ARG A 757 -14.32 -2.86 -21.30
N GLY A 758 -13.67 -2.97 -20.13
CA GLY A 758 -14.17 -3.90 -19.08
C GLY A 758 -13.38 -5.16 -18.71
N GLY A 759 -12.15 -5.39 -19.21
CA GLY A 759 -11.31 -6.48 -18.69
C GLY A 759 -10.50 -6.04 -17.46
N ALA A 760 -10.62 -6.74 -16.34
CA ALA A 760 -9.76 -6.54 -15.16
C ALA A 760 -8.34 -7.08 -15.44
N PHE A 761 -7.33 -6.43 -14.87
CA PHE A 761 -5.95 -6.91 -14.91
C PHE A 761 -5.70 -7.77 -13.66
N VAL A 762 -5.38 -9.05 -13.87
CA VAL A 762 -5.08 -10.03 -12.81
C VAL A 762 -3.58 -10.24 -12.70
N ALA A 763 -3.03 -10.25 -11.49
CA ALA A 763 -1.59 -10.43 -11.29
C ALA A 763 -1.19 -11.92 -11.47
N PRO A 764 -0.18 -12.25 -12.30
CA PRO A 764 0.24 -13.64 -12.49
C PRO A 764 0.77 -14.25 -11.19
N LYS A 765 0.40 -15.50 -10.91
CA LYS A 765 0.88 -16.27 -9.77
C LYS A 765 1.92 -17.29 -10.24
N PRO A 766 3.11 -17.37 -9.61
CA PRO A 766 4.15 -18.32 -10.03
C PRO A 766 3.83 -19.78 -9.63
N VAL A 767 2.97 -19.97 -8.61
CA VAL A 767 2.62 -21.25 -7.99
C VAL A 767 1.18 -21.22 -7.45
N THR A 768 0.60 -22.39 -7.19
CA THR A 768 -0.74 -22.55 -6.58
C THR A 768 -0.66 -22.87 -5.08
N GLU A 769 -1.79 -22.80 -4.37
CA GLU A 769 -1.90 -23.09 -2.93
C GLU A 769 -1.29 -24.44 -2.51
N ALA A 770 -1.40 -25.48 -3.34
CA ALA A 770 -0.90 -26.83 -3.05
C ALA A 770 0.63 -26.98 -3.20
N THR A 771 1.35 -25.92 -3.61
CA THR A 771 2.76 -26.01 -3.99
C THR A 771 3.68 -26.00 -2.78
N GLN A 772 4.01 -27.19 -2.26
CA GLN A 772 4.88 -27.38 -1.10
C GLN A 772 6.28 -26.78 -1.30
N GLY A 773 6.83 -26.22 -0.23
CA GLY A 773 8.15 -25.57 -0.25
C GLY A 773 8.11 -24.14 -0.79
N THR A 774 6.94 -23.51 -0.88
CA THR A 774 6.79 -22.17 -1.47
C THR A 774 5.96 -21.23 -0.61
N ALA A 775 6.18 -19.94 -0.77
CA ALA A 775 5.36 -18.88 -0.22
C ALA A 775 5.09 -17.82 -1.28
N ILE A 776 3.92 -17.20 -1.22
CA ILE A 776 3.61 -15.99 -1.98
C ILE A 776 3.30 -14.86 -1.00
N VAL A 777 4.03 -13.76 -1.14
CA VAL A 777 3.89 -12.53 -0.35
C VAL A 777 3.92 -11.34 -1.30
N SER A 778 3.37 -10.21 -0.88
CA SER A 778 3.39 -8.98 -1.69
C SER A 778 3.59 -7.74 -0.82
N GLY A 779 3.98 -6.65 -1.48
CA GLY A 779 4.02 -5.31 -0.91
C GLY A 779 5.36 -4.94 -0.28
N TYR A 780 5.40 -3.76 0.36
CA TYR A 780 6.65 -3.01 0.55
C TYR A 780 7.13 -2.96 2.01
N SER A 781 6.37 -3.58 2.91
CA SER A 781 6.59 -3.50 4.36
C SER A 781 7.53 -4.57 4.86
N GLN A 782 8.58 -4.12 5.56
CA GLN A 782 9.44 -4.99 6.38
C GLN A 782 8.68 -5.72 7.51
N GLY A 783 7.42 -5.36 7.79
CA GLY A 783 6.56 -6.08 8.73
C GLY A 783 6.34 -7.53 8.31
N MET A 784 6.16 -7.78 7.01
CA MET A 784 5.94 -9.12 6.46
C MET A 784 7.17 -10.04 6.57
N LEU A 785 8.39 -9.49 6.61
CA LEU A 785 9.61 -10.29 6.79
C LEU A 785 9.61 -11.06 8.11
N LYS A 786 8.89 -10.55 9.12
CA LYS A 786 8.80 -11.19 10.45
C LYS A 786 8.12 -12.55 10.45
N VAL A 787 7.29 -12.85 9.45
CA VAL A 787 6.64 -14.15 9.28
C VAL A 787 7.67 -15.27 8.99
N PHE A 788 8.82 -14.89 8.40
CA PHE A 788 9.90 -15.80 8.01
C PHE A 788 11.10 -15.81 8.98
N LEU A 789 11.06 -15.04 10.08
CA LEU A 789 12.13 -15.04 11.09
C LEU A 789 11.99 -16.29 11.97
N ASP A 790 13.08 -17.03 12.16
CA ASP A 790 13.10 -18.30 12.90
C ASP A 790 12.93 -18.12 14.44
N SER A 791 12.74 -16.88 14.90
CA SER A 791 12.41 -16.49 16.29
C SER A 791 11.52 -15.23 16.33
N GLY A 792 10.66 -15.10 15.30
CA GLY A 792 9.87 -13.91 14.98
C GLY A 792 8.85 -13.45 16.03
N SER A 793 8.07 -12.42 15.68
CA SER A 793 6.83 -12.08 16.41
C SER A 793 5.67 -13.03 16.10
N PHE A 794 5.87 -13.96 15.16
CA PHE A 794 4.92 -14.96 14.67
C PHE A 794 5.41 -16.40 14.96
N ALA A 795 6.39 -16.57 15.86
CA ALA A 795 6.70 -17.88 16.38
C ALA A 795 5.79 -18.09 17.59
N ASP A 796 4.90 -19.07 17.53
CA ASP A 796 4.22 -19.57 18.71
C ASP A 796 5.22 -20.44 19.48
N GLU A 797 5.42 -20.14 20.77
CA GLU A 797 6.36 -20.89 21.62
C GLU A 797 5.95 -22.37 21.75
N ASP A 798 4.66 -22.67 21.50
CA ASP A 798 4.08 -24.02 21.52
C ASP A 798 4.20 -24.78 20.17
N GLU A 799 4.13 -24.11 19.00
CA GLU A 799 4.19 -24.81 17.69
C GLU A 799 5.59 -25.37 17.38
N ASP A 800 6.66 -24.65 17.74
CA ASP A 800 8.03 -25.15 17.52
C ASP A 800 8.41 -26.28 18.52
N GLU A 801 7.67 -26.48 19.62
CA GLU A 801 7.80 -27.65 20.49
C GLU A 801 6.92 -28.84 20.03
N GLU A 802 5.65 -28.65 19.64
CA GLU A 802 4.84 -29.78 19.11
C GLU A 802 5.31 -30.30 17.74
N VAL A 803 5.95 -29.47 16.92
CA VAL A 803 6.56 -29.88 15.64
C VAL A 803 8.00 -30.40 15.84
N ALA A 804 8.56 -30.30 17.06
CA ALA A 804 9.82 -30.92 17.43
C ALA A 804 9.61 -32.38 17.89
N GLU A 805 9.73 -33.30 16.92
CA GLU A 805 9.79 -34.76 17.13
C GLU A 805 8.45 -35.46 17.49
N GLU A 806 7.48 -35.45 16.56
CA GLU A 806 6.43 -36.47 16.52
C GLU A 806 7.05 -37.85 16.21
N VAL A 807 7.56 -38.53 17.25
CA VAL A 807 8.09 -39.90 17.18
C VAL A 807 6.95 -40.89 17.23
N LEU A 808 6.53 -41.36 16.05
CA LEU A 808 5.64 -42.50 15.93
C LEU A 808 6.44 -43.80 16.09
N GLU A 809 6.46 -44.34 17.30
CA GLU A 809 6.87 -45.73 17.54
C GLU A 809 5.81 -46.69 16.96
N ARG A 810 6.15 -47.37 15.87
CA ARG A 810 5.38 -48.54 15.41
C ARG A 810 6.14 -49.81 15.72
N VAL A 811 5.50 -50.73 16.44
CA VAL A 811 6.01 -52.08 16.69
C VAL A 811 5.66 -52.94 15.48
N GLY A 812 6.66 -53.53 14.81
CA GLY A 812 6.47 -54.54 13.77
C GLY A 812 5.93 -55.87 14.32
N ASP A 813 5.43 -56.74 13.44
CA ASP A 813 4.92 -58.08 13.81
C ASP A 813 6.00 -58.99 14.47
N ASP A 814 7.28 -58.61 14.34
CA ASP A 814 8.47 -59.23 14.92
C ASP A 814 8.99 -58.53 16.19
N GLY A 815 8.33 -57.46 16.64
CA GLY A 815 8.67 -56.73 17.87
C GLY A 815 9.76 -55.67 17.71
N GLU A 816 10.17 -55.35 16.49
CA GLU A 816 11.11 -54.26 16.22
C GLU A 816 10.41 -52.89 16.31
N VAL A 817 11.00 -51.94 17.04
CA VAL A 817 10.45 -50.57 17.18
C VAL A 817 10.96 -49.72 16.03
N ILE A 818 10.09 -49.45 15.07
CA ILE A 818 10.39 -48.56 13.94
C ILE A 818 10.09 -47.13 14.37
N VAL A 819 11.16 -46.32 14.44
CA VAL A 819 11.12 -44.88 14.75
C VAL A 819 11.01 -44.11 13.43
N GLU A 820 9.79 -43.79 12.98
CA GLU A 820 9.59 -42.91 11.83
C GLU A 820 9.69 -41.44 12.25
N LYS A 821 10.81 -40.78 11.93
CA LYS A 821 10.92 -39.32 12.05
C LYS A 821 10.16 -38.63 10.91
N ARG A 822 9.00 -38.02 11.20
CA ARG A 822 8.33 -37.12 10.25
C ARG A 822 9.22 -35.89 9.97
N LYS A 823 9.45 -35.59 8.70
CA LYS A 823 10.13 -34.34 8.28
C LYS A 823 9.27 -33.14 8.66
N LYS A 824 9.90 -32.05 9.12
CA LYS A 824 9.26 -30.75 9.41
C LYS A 824 8.35 -30.37 8.23
N GLN A 825 7.09 -30.03 8.51
CA GLN A 825 6.05 -29.86 7.49
C GLN A 825 6.50 -28.83 6.43
N ARG A 826 6.37 -29.16 5.15
CA ARG A 826 6.86 -28.30 4.06
C ARG A 826 5.94 -27.09 3.91
N LEU A 827 6.46 -25.94 4.34
CA LEU A 827 5.89 -24.59 4.18
C LEU A 827 5.24 -24.40 2.80
N ASP A 828 3.95 -24.08 2.81
CA ASP A 828 3.10 -23.82 1.63
C ASP A 828 2.48 -22.40 1.67
N PRO A 829 1.97 -21.87 0.54
CA PRO A 829 1.41 -20.52 0.50
C PRO A 829 0.26 -20.25 1.47
N VAL A 830 -0.62 -21.24 1.71
CA VAL A 830 -1.77 -21.11 2.63
C VAL A 830 -1.33 -21.15 4.09
N SER A 831 -0.30 -21.93 4.43
CA SER A 831 0.32 -21.93 5.76
C SER A 831 0.90 -20.55 6.10
N ILE A 832 1.50 -19.85 5.13
CA ILE A 832 2.02 -18.50 5.29
C ILE A 832 0.91 -17.46 5.44
N LEU A 833 -0.18 -17.57 4.67
CA LEU A 833 -1.37 -16.75 4.87
C LEU A 833 -1.90 -16.93 6.31
N LYS A 834 -2.17 -18.17 6.72
CA LYS A 834 -2.68 -18.52 8.06
C LYS A 834 -1.77 -17.96 9.15
N LYS A 835 -0.44 -18.13 9.04
CA LYS A 835 0.53 -17.55 9.97
C LYS A 835 0.48 -16.02 10.01
N ALA A 836 0.36 -15.36 8.85
CA ALA A 836 0.31 -13.89 8.74
C ALA A 836 -0.97 -13.26 9.34
N ILE A 837 -2.08 -14.01 9.42
CA ILE A 837 -3.36 -13.55 9.99
C ILE A 837 -3.72 -14.19 11.35
N GLY A 838 -3.03 -15.26 11.75
CA GLY A 838 -3.27 -16.00 12.99
C GLY A 838 -2.68 -15.37 14.25
N HIS A 839 -1.72 -14.44 14.10
CA HIS A 839 -1.05 -13.74 15.20
C HIS A 839 -2.05 -13.22 16.25
N PRO A 840 -1.80 -13.39 17.58
CA PRO A 840 -2.77 -13.08 18.65
C PRO A 840 -3.38 -11.66 18.60
N ALA A 841 -2.60 -10.68 18.13
CA ALA A 841 -3.09 -9.33 17.83
C ALA A 841 -4.13 -9.22 16.68
N TYR A 842 -4.68 -10.31 16.16
CA TYR A 842 -5.88 -10.28 15.31
C TYR A 842 -7.10 -11.00 15.94
N LYS A 843 -6.93 -11.62 17.13
CA LYS A 843 -7.97 -12.40 17.84
C LYS A 843 -9.15 -11.56 18.35
N MET A 844 -8.98 -10.25 18.42
CA MET A 844 -10.01 -9.31 18.87
C MET A 844 -10.95 -8.83 17.76
N LEU A 845 -10.65 -9.17 16.50
CA LEU A 845 -11.45 -8.76 15.35
C LEU A 845 -12.75 -9.57 15.33
N GLN A 846 -13.88 -8.90 15.11
CA GLN A 846 -15.21 -9.50 15.19
C GLN A 846 -16.04 -9.17 13.95
N VAL A 847 -16.67 -10.18 13.35
CA VAL A 847 -17.69 -10.00 12.31
C VAL A 847 -19.06 -9.88 12.99
N VAL A 848 -19.88 -8.90 12.57
CA VAL A 848 -21.08 -8.47 13.30
C VAL A 848 -22.34 -8.45 12.43
N ASP A 849 -22.20 -8.24 11.12
CA ASP A 849 -23.31 -8.16 10.13
C ASP A 849 -23.72 -9.55 9.61
#